data_AF-A0A7C2HVN9-F1
#
_entry.id   AF-A0A7C2HVN9-F1
#
_cell.length_a   1.000
_cell.length_b   1.000
_cell.length_c   1.000
_cell.angle_alpha   90.00
_cell.angle_beta   90.00
_cell.angle_gamma   90.00
#
_symmetry.space_group_name_H-M   'P 1'
#
loop_
_entity.id
_entity.type
_entity.pdbx_description
1 polymer ?
#
loop_
_entity_poly.entity_id
_entity_poly.type
_entity_poly.pdbx_seq_one_letter_code
_entity_poly.pdbx_strand_id
1 'polypeptide(L)'
;MTLRLCRVSAAALAVLLAATLPAPASGAPGRLARGPSPVTDDQVPVRIRADTFRYDRRTRVLVATGNVVLTFEEVTIHADALVANLETGEVTAEGHARLRVGPQEVSAELLTYNLRSRVGVLQQARTEVRSPLVLGPVHLRAQRLEGVLERTVSIREGFVTTCDPDDPLVYLTADEIAVFLNDKVVGRRVSLWIGGRRILTLPSFIIFLRERRESRLFPVVGYSPTEGWFVKTRYSYFLNDQHWGFLLADYMERLGAGLGVDHFYRLAGERGQGNALLYRLANRQFEGTDWRAILTHRQELSPALHLGLFADYSLRAPAAAPTTSDLYAATDLSYRTARSSTFLFSTLSGTSFGPTYSFTSHLVHSQTLSPGLSGDAIVRFSRTAGPSGIDDELTPRLVLRHFRPGFSTTLVAETSWDLDGEAFPGDQRYMLERLPELTFALSPFRLGGSPFVLQVEGGLGRFREHTVTPLGVTDASRADALLTVSGPVTLAGGTLQLSAFGRGSWYTTGEGRLFTGGRADYVRPLTPLLEFRTAYTTQAVTGGSPFLFDQIAGTFGFAEASLTYRTPGLFARASLTYDALAQRFGSLVAQAVAIPRPGWTVALAASYSPAFGRLDRVEASLDLRLSPEWHVRYLGFYDGFTKQVLHDRLSVTRVFCDCLAVGLTYLGARQEIWLEAWLTAIPWGRGRIGLGQTGLLFEQPFPFTGAP
;
A
#
# COMPACT_ATOMS: atom_id res chain seq x y z
N MET A 1 -32.46 -5.41 24.53
CA MET A 1 -31.84 -6.23 23.46
C MET A 1 -30.88 -7.21 24.13
N THR A 2 -31.38 -8.36 24.56
CA THR A 2 -30.58 -9.40 25.22
C THR A 2 -29.91 -10.25 24.15
N LEU A 3 -28.68 -9.88 23.78
CA LEU A 3 -27.80 -10.75 22.98
C LEU A 3 -27.61 -12.06 23.75
N ARG A 4 -27.94 -13.20 23.12
CA ARG A 4 -27.75 -14.53 23.69
C ARG A 4 -26.28 -14.69 24.10
N LEU A 5 -26.02 -15.17 25.32
CA LEU A 5 -24.67 -15.56 25.74
C LEU A 5 -24.24 -16.78 24.90
N CYS A 6 -23.21 -16.61 24.05
CA CYS A 6 -22.55 -17.71 23.36
C CYS A 6 -21.96 -18.69 24.39
N ARG A 7 -22.04 -19.98 24.12
CA ARG A 7 -21.36 -21.00 24.94
C ARG A 7 -19.85 -20.84 24.78
N VAL A 8 -19.17 -20.54 25.89
CA VAL A 8 -17.70 -20.55 25.94
C VAL A 8 -17.26 -22.01 25.93
N SER A 9 -16.71 -22.47 24.81
CA SER A 9 -15.98 -23.74 24.76
C SER A 9 -14.61 -23.54 25.39
N ALA A 10 -14.50 -23.89 26.68
CA ALA A 10 -13.22 -23.94 27.38
C ALA A 10 -12.44 -25.18 26.92
N ALA A 11 -11.55 -25.03 25.95
CA ALA A 11 -10.51 -26.01 25.66
C ALA A 11 -9.17 -25.45 26.16
N ALA A 12 -8.80 -25.90 27.36
CA ALA A 12 -7.55 -25.54 28.01
C ALA A 12 -6.36 -26.26 27.35
N LEU A 13 -5.29 -25.48 27.24
CA LEU A 13 -3.94 -25.82 26.82
C LEU A 13 -3.31 -26.87 27.77
N ALA A 14 -2.69 -27.91 27.22
CA ALA A 14 -1.65 -28.68 27.92
C ALA A 14 -0.45 -28.82 26.98
N VAL A 15 0.58 -28.02 27.22
CA VAL A 15 1.93 -28.20 26.67
C VAL A 15 2.76 -28.90 27.73
N LEU A 16 3.42 -30.00 27.36
CA LEU A 16 4.68 -30.38 28.00
C LEU A 16 5.71 -30.72 26.92
N LEU A 17 6.88 -30.13 27.11
CA LEU A 17 8.10 -30.18 26.31
C LEU A 17 8.84 -31.51 26.50
N ALA A 18 9.49 -32.02 25.45
CA ALA A 18 10.80 -32.66 25.57
C ALA A 18 11.54 -32.55 24.23
N ALA A 19 12.73 -31.95 24.30
CA ALA A 19 13.63 -31.70 23.19
C ALA A 19 14.59 -32.86 22.97
N THR A 20 14.94 -33.14 21.71
CA THR A 20 16.25 -33.67 21.31
C THR A 20 16.63 -33.13 19.92
N LEU A 21 17.71 -32.35 19.87
CA LEU A 21 18.44 -31.95 18.65
C LEU A 21 19.19 -33.16 18.05
N PRO A 22 19.48 -33.13 16.73
CA PRO A 22 20.90 -33.09 16.39
C PRO A 22 21.27 -32.05 15.31
N ALA A 23 22.58 -31.83 15.26
CA ALA A 23 23.37 -30.81 14.57
C ALA A 23 23.55 -31.07 13.05
N PRO A 24 24.24 -30.17 12.31
CA PRO A 24 24.20 -30.08 10.85
C PRO A 24 25.22 -30.99 10.16
N ALA A 25 24.94 -31.41 8.93
CA ALA A 25 25.89 -32.09 8.05
C ALA A 25 26.02 -31.38 6.69
N SER A 26 27.23 -31.53 6.15
CA SER A 26 27.98 -30.66 5.24
C SER A 26 27.71 -30.82 3.74
N GLY A 27 28.24 -29.86 2.98
CA GLY A 27 28.16 -29.71 1.52
C GLY A 27 28.76 -30.79 0.61
N ALA A 28 28.20 -30.77 -0.62
CA ALA A 28 28.78 -30.98 -1.97
C ALA A 28 29.01 -32.41 -2.51
N PRO A 29 29.12 -32.63 -3.86
CA PRO A 29 28.99 -31.72 -5.01
C PRO A 29 27.98 -32.18 -6.11
N GLY A 30 27.84 -31.34 -7.15
CA GLY A 30 26.88 -31.49 -8.24
C GLY A 30 27.03 -32.72 -9.14
N ARG A 31 25.94 -33.04 -9.85
CA ARG A 31 25.90 -33.99 -10.95
C ARG A 31 25.17 -33.41 -12.15
N LEU A 32 25.77 -33.72 -13.30
CA LEU A 32 25.61 -33.14 -14.62
C LEU A 32 24.20 -33.21 -15.20
N ALA A 33 23.89 -32.19 -15.99
CA ALA A 33 22.75 -32.13 -16.89
C ALA A 33 22.63 -33.39 -17.75
N ARG A 34 21.47 -34.04 -17.73
CA ARG A 34 21.04 -34.97 -18.79
C ARG A 34 20.27 -34.18 -19.84
N GLY A 35 20.67 -34.35 -21.09
CA GLY A 35 20.00 -33.78 -22.26
C GLY A 35 18.56 -34.29 -22.44
N PRO A 36 17.81 -33.69 -23.39
CA PRO A 36 16.40 -33.98 -23.57
C PRO A 36 16.23 -35.44 -23.99
N SER A 37 15.52 -36.20 -23.15
CA SER A 37 15.01 -37.52 -23.51
C SER A 37 13.79 -37.33 -24.41
N PRO A 38 13.58 -38.23 -25.39
CA PRO A 38 12.49 -38.11 -26.36
C PRO A 38 11.14 -38.20 -25.65
N VAL A 39 10.22 -37.33 -26.07
CA VAL A 39 8.83 -37.27 -25.59
C VAL A 39 8.13 -38.56 -26.00
N THR A 40 7.97 -39.48 -25.04
CA THR A 40 6.94 -40.52 -25.08
C THR A 40 5.64 -39.94 -24.54
N ASP A 41 4.54 -40.27 -25.21
CA ASP A 41 3.15 -39.95 -24.86
C ASP A 41 2.83 -40.41 -23.41
N ASP A 42 3.00 -39.50 -22.44
CA ASP A 42 2.74 -39.74 -21.03
C ASP A 42 1.22 -39.75 -20.80
N GLN A 43 0.60 -40.92 -20.91
CA GLN A 43 -0.71 -41.14 -20.29
C GLN A 43 -0.55 -41.07 -18.78
N VAL A 44 -0.90 -39.92 -18.19
CA VAL A 44 -0.88 -39.72 -16.74
C VAL A 44 -1.77 -40.78 -16.07
N PRO A 45 -1.23 -41.66 -15.21
CA PRO A 45 -1.98 -42.78 -14.68
C PRO A 45 -3.00 -42.35 -13.62
N VAL A 46 -4.27 -42.70 -13.81
CA VAL A 46 -5.30 -42.66 -12.75
C VAL A 46 -4.96 -43.73 -11.72
N ARG A 47 -4.78 -43.33 -10.45
CA ARG A 47 -4.52 -44.24 -9.34
C ARG A 47 -5.77 -44.37 -8.48
N ILE A 48 -6.16 -45.59 -8.13
CA ILE A 48 -7.26 -45.85 -7.21
C ILE A 48 -6.80 -46.74 -6.05
N ARG A 49 -7.25 -46.42 -4.84
CA ARG A 49 -7.12 -47.24 -3.64
C ARG A 49 -8.50 -47.37 -3.01
N ALA A 50 -8.94 -48.58 -2.72
CA ALA A 50 -10.23 -48.87 -2.07
C ALA A 50 -10.16 -50.24 -1.39
N ASP A 51 -11.10 -50.52 -0.49
CA ASP A 51 -11.22 -51.83 0.15
C ASP A 51 -11.63 -52.91 -0.87
N THR A 52 -12.53 -52.54 -1.80
CA THR A 52 -12.96 -53.40 -2.91
C THR A 52 -13.13 -52.58 -4.18
N PHE A 53 -12.76 -53.15 -5.34
CA PHE A 53 -13.03 -52.53 -6.64
C PHE A 53 -13.33 -53.57 -7.73
N ARG A 54 -14.13 -53.18 -8.72
CA ARG A 54 -14.45 -53.97 -9.91
C ARG A 54 -14.29 -53.09 -11.15
N TYR A 55 -13.56 -53.59 -12.15
CA TYR A 55 -13.38 -52.92 -13.42
C TYR A 55 -13.95 -53.76 -14.57
N ASP A 56 -14.96 -53.21 -15.26
CA ASP A 56 -15.50 -53.80 -16.48
C ASP A 56 -14.73 -53.25 -17.70
N ARG A 57 -13.92 -54.11 -18.32
CA ARG A 57 -13.09 -53.73 -19.48
C ARG A 57 -13.92 -53.40 -20.73
N ARG A 58 -15.16 -53.91 -20.84
CA ARG A 58 -16.02 -53.70 -22.02
C ARG A 58 -16.69 -52.33 -21.96
N THR A 59 -17.23 -51.97 -20.79
CA THR A 59 -17.90 -50.68 -20.57
C THR A 59 -16.95 -49.59 -20.06
N ARG A 60 -15.71 -49.95 -19.71
CA ARG A 60 -14.69 -49.07 -19.10
C ARG A 60 -15.17 -48.38 -17.81
N VAL A 61 -16.06 -49.06 -17.07
CA VAL A 61 -16.59 -48.59 -15.79
C VAL A 61 -15.84 -49.25 -14.64
N LEU A 62 -15.35 -48.41 -13.73
CA LEU A 62 -14.72 -48.78 -12.46
C LEU A 62 -15.69 -48.48 -11.32
N VAL A 63 -15.97 -49.47 -10.48
CA VAL A 63 -16.77 -49.30 -9.26
C VAL A 63 -15.89 -49.67 -8.08
N ALA A 64 -15.77 -48.77 -7.10
CA ALA A 64 -14.96 -48.95 -5.90
C ALA A 64 -15.77 -48.61 -4.65
N THR A 65 -15.56 -49.38 -3.58
CA THR A 65 -16.29 -49.25 -2.31
C THR A 65 -15.37 -49.46 -1.13
N GLY A 66 -15.56 -48.66 -0.09
CA GLY A 66 -14.77 -48.65 1.15
C GLY A 66 -13.48 -47.84 1.02
N ASN A 67 -13.35 -46.79 1.84
CA ASN A 67 -12.16 -45.93 1.95
C ASN A 67 -11.54 -45.52 0.60
N VAL A 68 -12.39 -45.16 -0.37
CA VAL A 68 -11.96 -44.91 -1.74
C VAL A 68 -11.12 -43.65 -1.82
N VAL A 69 -9.97 -43.74 -2.48
CA VAL A 69 -9.11 -42.62 -2.84
C VAL A 69 -8.77 -42.74 -4.33
N LEU A 70 -9.26 -41.80 -5.13
CA LEU A 70 -8.87 -41.64 -6.53
C LEU A 70 -7.91 -40.46 -6.65
N THR A 71 -6.79 -40.66 -7.33
CA THR A 71 -5.80 -39.62 -7.61
C THR A 71 -5.53 -39.54 -9.10
N PHE A 72 -5.66 -38.34 -9.66
CA PHE A 72 -5.39 -38.04 -11.06
C PHE A 72 -4.76 -36.65 -11.14
N GLU A 73 -3.52 -36.57 -11.64
CA GLU A 73 -2.72 -35.33 -11.60
C GLU A 73 -2.68 -34.73 -10.18
N GLU A 74 -3.16 -33.49 -10.01
CA GLU A 74 -3.29 -32.77 -8.74
C GLU A 74 -4.65 -32.95 -8.05
N VAL A 75 -5.57 -33.70 -8.68
CA VAL A 75 -6.91 -33.96 -8.17
C VAL A 75 -6.90 -35.19 -7.28
N THR A 76 -7.45 -35.06 -6.07
CA THR A 76 -7.70 -36.19 -5.16
C THR A 76 -9.17 -36.22 -4.77
N ILE A 77 -9.81 -37.38 -4.92
CA ILE A 77 -11.19 -37.63 -4.51
C ILE A 77 -11.20 -38.72 -3.43
N HIS A 78 -11.76 -38.40 -2.27
CA HIS A 78 -12.06 -39.36 -1.21
C HIS A 78 -13.56 -39.63 -1.15
N ALA A 79 -14.00 -40.87 -0.94
CA ALA A 79 -15.42 -41.22 -0.74
C ALA A 79 -15.61 -42.63 -0.15
N ASP A 80 -16.84 -42.94 0.24
CA ASP A 80 -17.24 -44.29 0.66
C ASP A 80 -17.51 -45.20 -0.55
N ALA A 81 -18.12 -44.66 -1.61
CA ALA A 81 -18.35 -45.33 -2.88
C ALA A 81 -17.99 -44.43 -4.06
N LEU A 82 -17.45 -45.01 -5.14
CA LEU A 82 -17.05 -44.29 -6.34
C LEU A 82 -17.33 -45.11 -7.60
N VAL A 83 -17.93 -44.48 -8.60
CA VAL A 83 -18.14 -45.02 -9.94
C VAL A 83 -17.42 -44.10 -10.93
N ALA A 84 -16.47 -44.63 -11.68
CA ALA A 84 -15.74 -43.89 -12.72
C ALA A 84 -15.96 -44.51 -14.09
N ASN A 85 -16.52 -43.75 -15.01
CA ASN A 85 -16.53 -44.08 -16.43
C ASN A 85 -15.26 -43.51 -17.07
N LEU A 86 -14.27 -44.37 -17.31
CA LEU A 86 -12.97 -43.96 -17.85
C LEU A 86 -13.03 -43.61 -19.34
N GLU A 87 -14.10 -44.01 -20.05
CA GLU A 87 -14.32 -43.61 -21.44
C GLU A 87 -14.70 -42.12 -21.50
N THR A 88 -15.72 -41.70 -20.76
CA THR A 88 -16.19 -40.30 -20.69
C THR A 88 -15.33 -39.42 -19.79
N GLY A 89 -14.58 -40.02 -18.87
CA GLY A 89 -13.83 -39.34 -17.82
C GLY A 89 -14.68 -38.87 -16.64
N GLU A 90 -15.93 -39.31 -16.54
CA GLU A 90 -16.85 -38.94 -15.45
C GLU A 90 -16.65 -39.83 -14.21
N VAL A 91 -16.59 -39.20 -13.04
CA VAL A 91 -16.43 -39.83 -11.74
C VAL A 91 -17.56 -39.38 -10.83
N THR A 92 -18.33 -40.31 -10.31
CA THR A 92 -19.37 -40.06 -9.30
C THR A 92 -18.92 -40.68 -7.98
N ALA A 93 -18.93 -39.91 -6.91
CA ALA A 93 -18.46 -40.26 -5.59
C ALA A 93 -19.55 -39.94 -4.55
N GLU A 94 -19.87 -40.88 -3.68
CA GLU A 94 -20.97 -40.81 -2.72
C GLU A 94 -20.48 -41.21 -1.32
N GLY A 95 -20.98 -40.50 -0.30
CA GLY A 95 -20.64 -40.73 1.10
C GLY A 95 -19.29 -40.11 1.47
N HIS A 96 -19.31 -39.15 2.41
CA HIS A 96 -18.14 -38.40 2.89
C HIS A 96 -17.20 -37.91 1.77
N ALA A 97 -17.78 -37.49 0.64
CA ALA A 97 -17.01 -37.16 -0.55
C ALA A 97 -16.16 -35.92 -0.28
N ARG A 98 -14.84 -35.98 -0.56
CA ARG A 98 -13.94 -34.83 -0.48
C ARG A 98 -13.15 -34.69 -1.77
N LEU A 99 -13.31 -33.55 -2.43
CA LEU A 99 -12.57 -33.16 -3.62
C LEU A 99 -11.47 -32.18 -3.22
N ARG A 100 -10.22 -32.53 -3.49
CA ARG A 100 -9.07 -31.65 -3.32
C ARG A 100 -8.43 -31.34 -4.66
N VAL A 101 -8.27 -30.06 -4.97
CA VAL A 101 -7.62 -29.55 -6.17
C VAL A 101 -6.65 -28.44 -5.77
N GLY A 102 -5.35 -28.70 -5.88
CA GLY A 102 -4.32 -27.79 -5.35
C GLY A 102 -4.51 -27.51 -3.86
N PRO A 103 -4.59 -26.23 -3.43
CA PRO A 103 -4.83 -25.85 -2.03
C PRO A 103 -6.31 -25.87 -1.61
N GLN A 104 -7.24 -26.10 -2.54
CA GLN A 104 -8.67 -26.04 -2.27
C GLN A 104 -9.20 -27.43 -1.91
N GLU A 105 -10.03 -27.50 -0.87
CA GLU A 105 -10.70 -28.74 -0.46
C GLU A 105 -12.19 -28.47 -0.22
N VAL A 106 -13.05 -29.29 -0.84
CA VAL A 106 -14.51 -29.19 -0.71
C VAL A 106 -15.07 -30.56 -0.35
N SER A 107 -15.86 -30.59 0.71
CA SER A 107 -16.61 -31.78 1.14
C SER A 107 -18.04 -31.74 0.60
N ALA A 108 -18.64 -32.90 0.31
CA ALA A 108 -19.99 -33.03 -0.21
C ALA A 108 -20.60 -34.40 0.15
N GLU A 109 -21.92 -34.53 0.05
CA GLU A 109 -22.60 -35.83 0.17
C GLU A 109 -22.54 -36.61 -1.14
N LEU A 110 -22.69 -35.91 -2.27
CA LEU A 110 -22.58 -36.45 -3.63
C LEU A 110 -21.70 -35.53 -4.48
N LEU A 111 -20.72 -36.11 -5.15
CA LEU A 111 -19.78 -35.45 -6.05
C LEU A 111 -19.84 -36.10 -7.43
N THR A 112 -20.06 -35.33 -8.48
CA THR A 112 -19.79 -35.73 -9.87
C THR A 112 -18.66 -34.86 -10.41
N TYR A 113 -17.64 -35.46 -10.99
CA TYR A 113 -16.45 -34.77 -11.48
C TYR A 113 -15.99 -35.35 -12.81
N ASN A 114 -15.75 -34.51 -13.80
CA ASN A 114 -15.16 -34.94 -15.06
C ASN A 114 -13.65 -34.68 -15.07
N LEU A 115 -12.84 -35.74 -15.14
CA LEU A 115 -11.38 -35.68 -15.11
C LEU A 115 -10.79 -34.94 -16.31
N ARG A 116 -11.49 -34.89 -17.46
CA ARG A 116 -11.02 -34.23 -18.69
C ARG A 116 -11.35 -32.75 -18.70
N SER A 117 -12.62 -32.39 -18.42
CA SER A 117 -13.07 -31.00 -18.43
C SER A 117 -12.81 -30.25 -17.12
N ARG A 118 -12.45 -30.97 -16.04
CA ARG A 118 -12.27 -30.48 -14.66
C ARG A 118 -13.52 -29.85 -14.05
N VAL A 119 -14.70 -30.11 -14.63
CA VAL A 119 -15.98 -29.62 -14.11
C VAL A 119 -16.46 -30.56 -13.01
N GLY A 120 -16.74 -29.99 -11.83
CA GLY A 120 -17.34 -30.68 -10.69
C GLY A 120 -18.74 -30.18 -10.38
N VAL A 121 -19.59 -31.07 -9.86
CA VAL A 121 -20.91 -30.77 -9.27
C VAL A 121 -20.96 -31.46 -7.91
N LEU A 122 -21.15 -30.68 -6.85
CA LEU A 122 -21.11 -31.10 -5.46
C LEU A 122 -22.43 -30.75 -4.77
N GLN A 123 -23.11 -31.74 -4.20
CA GLN A 123 -24.36 -31.55 -3.45
C GLN A 123 -24.07 -31.51 -1.94
N GLN A 124 -24.79 -30.64 -1.22
CA GLN A 124 -24.55 -30.38 0.21
C GLN A 124 -23.09 -30.02 0.50
N ALA A 125 -22.53 -29.15 -0.35
CA ALA A 125 -21.12 -28.81 -0.33
C ALA A 125 -20.76 -27.97 0.91
N ARG A 126 -19.58 -28.24 1.48
CA ARG A 126 -19.00 -27.51 2.62
C ARG A 126 -17.52 -27.28 2.37
N THR A 127 -17.03 -26.07 2.65
CA THR A 127 -15.61 -25.75 2.49
C THR A 127 -15.17 -24.63 3.44
N GLU A 128 -13.87 -24.58 3.71
CA GLU A 128 -13.18 -23.53 4.45
C GLU A 128 -12.19 -22.84 3.52
N VAL A 129 -12.33 -21.54 3.34
CA VAL A 129 -11.46 -20.75 2.46
C VAL A 129 -10.64 -19.76 3.28
N ARG A 130 -9.35 -19.69 2.99
CA ARG A 130 -8.44 -18.68 3.56
C ARG A 130 -8.07 -17.67 2.48
N SER A 131 -8.10 -16.38 2.84
CA SER A 131 -7.77 -15.29 1.93
C SER A 131 -6.73 -14.38 2.58
N PRO A 132 -5.74 -13.84 1.84
CA PRO A 132 -4.85 -12.79 2.36
C PRO A 132 -5.61 -11.55 2.81
N LEU A 133 -6.83 -11.35 2.30
CA LEU A 133 -7.73 -10.27 2.66
C LEU A 133 -8.68 -10.64 3.80
N VAL A 134 -8.53 -11.76 4.53
CA VAL A 134 -9.37 -12.09 5.69
C VAL A 134 -8.49 -12.76 6.75
N LEU A 135 -8.52 -12.26 7.98
CA LEU A 135 -7.85 -12.88 9.13
C LEU A 135 -8.64 -14.11 9.57
N GLY A 136 -8.10 -15.30 9.31
CA GLY A 136 -8.75 -16.56 9.65
C GLY A 136 -9.65 -17.09 8.53
N PRO A 137 -10.37 -18.19 8.81
CA PRO A 137 -11.14 -18.88 7.78
C PRO A 137 -12.50 -18.25 7.48
N VAL A 138 -12.94 -18.44 6.23
CA VAL A 138 -14.31 -18.20 5.77
C VAL A 138 -14.97 -19.55 5.58
N HIS A 139 -16.04 -19.82 6.30
CA HIS A 139 -16.81 -21.05 6.18
C HIS A 139 -17.94 -20.87 5.18
N LEU A 140 -18.05 -21.81 4.24
CA LEU A 140 -19.07 -21.82 3.19
C LEU A 140 -19.84 -23.14 3.21
N ARG A 141 -21.17 -23.04 3.11
CA ARG A 141 -22.09 -24.18 2.91
C ARG A 141 -22.98 -23.88 1.70
N ALA A 142 -23.35 -24.91 0.95
CA ALA A 142 -24.21 -24.76 -0.22
C ALA A 142 -25.04 -26.01 -0.48
N GLN A 143 -26.26 -25.83 -0.99
CA GLN A 143 -27.06 -26.96 -1.46
C GLN A 143 -26.41 -27.61 -2.69
N ARG A 144 -25.92 -26.78 -3.63
CA ARG A 144 -25.23 -27.23 -4.85
C ARG A 144 -24.09 -26.29 -5.20
N LEU A 145 -22.92 -26.85 -5.49
CA LEU A 145 -21.75 -26.14 -6.00
C LEU A 145 -21.35 -26.76 -7.34
N GLU A 146 -21.18 -25.95 -8.38
CA GLU A 146 -20.84 -26.45 -9.73
C GLU A 146 -19.83 -25.55 -10.45
N GLY A 147 -18.92 -26.15 -11.23
CA GLY A 147 -17.96 -25.42 -12.06
C GLY A 147 -16.55 -25.98 -11.99
N VAL A 148 -15.56 -25.14 -12.27
CA VAL A 148 -14.13 -25.47 -12.23
C VAL A 148 -13.52 -24.77 -11.02
N LEU A 149 -13.11 -25.54 -10.00
CA LEU A 149 -12.64 -25.00 -8.72
C LEU A 149 -11.48 -24.01 -8.84
N GLU A 150 -10.61 -24.17 -9.84
CA GLU A 150 -9.45 -23.30 -10.07
C GLU A 150 -9.77 -22.05 -10.91
N ARG A 151 -11.01 -21.90 -11.41
CA ARG A 151 -11.38 -20.81 -12.32
C ARG A 151 -12.70 -20.12 -11.96
N THR A 152 -13.81 -20.85 -12.04
CA THR A 152 -15.15 -20.27 -11.88
C THR A 152 -16.10 -21.29 -11.27
N VAL A 153 -16.78 -20.87 -10.20
CA VAL A 153 -17.70 -21.72 -9.45
C VAL A 153 -19.03 -20.98 -9.29
N SER A 154 -20.15 -21.68 -9.53
CA SER A 154 -21.50 -21.25 -9.18
C SER A 154 -21.98 -22.04 -7.97
N ILE A 155 -22.58 -21.34 -7.02
CA ILE A 155 -23.03 -21.88 -5.73
C ILE A 155 -24.50 -21.51 -5.56
N ARG A 156 -25.37 -22.49 -5.36
CA ARG A 156 -26.81 -22.29 -5.13
C ARG A 156 -27.15 -22.50 -3.66
N GLU A 157 -28.03 -21.64 -3.16
CA GLU A 157 -28.43 -21.60 -1.74
C GLU A 157 -27.19 -21.57 -0.81
N GLY A 158 -26.35 -20.56 -1.03
CA GLY A 158 -25.09 -20.40 -0.32
C GLY A 158 -25.27 -19.77 1.06
N PHE A 159 -24.50 -20.26 2.03
CA PHE A 159 -24.34 -19.72 3.37
C PHE A 159 -22.85 -19.42 3.59
N VAL A 160 -22.53 -18.23 4.12
CA VAL A 160 -21.15 -17.78 4.34
C VAL A 160 -21.00 -17.10 5.71
N THR A 161 -19.98 -17.47 6.49
CA THR A 161 -19.65 -16.82 7.76
C THR A 161 -18.15 -16.85 8.05
N THR A 162 -17.68 -15.90 8.87
CA THR A 162 -16.34 -15.93 9.50
C THR A 162 -16.41 -16.23 11.00
N CYS A 163 -17.60 -16.49 11.52
CA CYS A 163 -17.82 -17.00 12.87
C CYS A 163 -17.72 -18.54 12.86
N ASP A 164 -17.86 -19.15 14.04
CA ASP A 164 -18.14 -20.58 14.15
C ASP A 164 -19.36 -20.93 13.28
N PRO A 165 -19.25 -21.87 12.31
CA PRO A 165 -20.34 -22.18 11.39
C PRO A 165 -21.50 -22.95 12.06
N ASP A 166 -21.33 -23.49 13.25
CA ASP A 166 -22.39 -24.22 13.97
C ASP A 166 -23.28 -23.31 14.82
N ASP A 167 -22.75 -22.17 15.31
CA ASP A 167 -23.51 -21.13 16.02
C ASP A 167 -23.04 -19.71 15.62
N PRO A 168 -23.26 -19.28 14.36
CA PRO A 168 -22.73 -18.02 13.85
C PRO A 168 -23.52 -16.81 14.38
N LEU A 169 -22.84 -15.89 15.06
CA LEU A 169 -23.45 -14.61 15.43
C LEU A 169 -23.79 -13.73 14.21
N VAL A 170 -22.96 -13.77 13.16
CA VAL A 170 -23.13 -13.01 11.92
C VAL A 170 -22.90 -13.92 10.71
N TYR A 171 -23.81 -13.92 9.74
CA TYR A 171 -23.67 -14.69 8.51
C TYR A 171 -24.45 -14.08 7.34
N LEU A 172 -24.07 -14.48 6.12
CA LEU A 172 -24.74 -14.12 4.87
C LEU A 172 -25.37 -15.36 4.24
N THR A 173 -26.53 -15.19 3.62
CA THR A 173 -27.14 -16.20 2.74
C THR A 173 -27.41 -15.61 1.36
N ALA A 174 -27.34 -16.41 0.31
CA ALA A 174 -27.63 -15.96 -1.06
C ALA A 174 -28.21 -17.11 -1.90
N ASP A 175 -29.09 -16.77 -2.82
CA ASP A 175 -29.72 -17.76 -3.70
C ASP A 175 -28.72 -18.30 -4.74
N GLU A 176 -27.85 -17.42 -5.23
CA GLU A 176 -26.78 -17.74 -6.16
C GLU A 176 -25.52 -16.94 -5.81
N ILE A 177 -24.36 -17.59 -5.77
CA ILE A 177 -23.06 -16.97 -5.62
C ILE A 177 -22.16 -17.43 -6.77
N ALA A 178 -21.74 -16.51 -7.61
CA ALA A 178 -20.74 -16.75 -8.64
C ALA A 178 -19.36 -16.30 -8.15
N VAL A 179 -18.41 -17.22 -8.09
CA VAL A 179 -17.03 -16.98 -7.66
C VAL A 179 -16.13 -16.99 -8.89
N PHE A 180 -15.54 -15.84 -9.21
CA PHE A 180 -14.49 -15.69 -10.22
C PHE A 180 -13.16 -15.64 -9.48
N LEU A 181 -12.40 -16.73 -9.52
CA LEU A 181 -11.18 -16.86 -8.71
C LEU A 181 -10.18 -15.75 -9.03
N ASN A 182 -9.55 -15.22 -7.98
CA ASN A 182 -8.62 -14.10 -8.05
C ASN A 182 -9.22 -12.83 -8.69
N ASP A 183 -10.54 -12.68 -8.79
CA ASP A 183 -11.21 -11.50 -9.36
C ASP A 183 -12.29 -10.94 -8.43
N LYS A 184 -13.45 -11.61 -8.36
CA LYS A 184 -14.62 -11.14 -7.62
C LYS A 184 -15.58 -12.27 -7.24
N VAL A 185 -16.39 -12.04 -6.22
CA VAL A 185 -17.53 -12.87 -5.83
C VAL A 185 -18.80 -12.05 -6.01
N VAL A 186 -19.80 -12.63 -6.68
CA VAL A 186 -21.07 -11.97 -7.00
C VAL A 186 -22.19 -12.79 -6.37
N GLY A 187 -22.83 -12.26 -5.34
CA GLY A 187 -24.02 -12.83 -4.74
C GLY A 187 -25.29 -12.21 -5.31
N ARG A 188 -26.33 -13.02 -5.51
CA ARG A 188 -27.68 -12.59 -5.89
C ARG A 188 -28.67 -12.90 -4.77
N ARG A 189 -29.59 -11.95 -4.51
CA ARG A 189 -30.54 -11.99 -3.39
C ARG A 189 -29.86 -12.27 -2.04
N VAL A 190 -28.81 -11.49 -1.76
CA VAL A 190 -27.98 -11.66 -0.55
C VAL A 190 -28.71 -11.12 0.68
N SER A 191 -28.82 -11.93 1.73
CA SER A 191 -29.42 -11.55 3.01
C SER A 191 -28.40 -11.56 4.14
N LEU A 192 -28.38 -10.50 4.95
CA LEU A 192 -27.55 -10.39 6.15
C LEU A 192 -28.33 -10.84 7.38
N TRP A 193 -27.71 -11.71 8.17
CA TRP A 193 -28.26 -12.22 9.43
C TRP A 193 -27.36 -11.86 10.61
N ILE A 194 -27.96 -11.36 11.68
CA ILE A 194 -27.27 -11.05 12.94
C ILE A 194 -28.10 -11.63 14.09
N GLY A 195 -27.50 -12.49 14.92
CA GLY A 195 -28.16 -13.15 16.04
C GLY A 195 -29.40 -13.96 15.62
N GLY A 196 -29.35 -14.57 14.43
CA GLY A 196 -30.45 -15.35 13.85
C GLY A 196 -31.60 -14.53 13.24
N ARG A 197 -31.51 -13.20 13.19
CA ARG A 197 -32.53 -12.33 12.56
C ARG A 197 -32.03 -11.78 11.23
N ARG A 198 -32.87 -11.87 10.19
CA ARG A 198 -32.60 -11.27 8.87
C ARG A 198 -32.75 -9.75 8.96
N ILE A 199 -31.66 -9.03 8.73
CA ILE A 199 -31.60 -7.57 8.87
C ILE A 199 -31.93 -6.86 7.55
N LEU A 200 -31.42 -7.36 6.42
CA LEU A 200 -31.66 -6.80 5.09
C LEU A 200 -31.51 -7.88 4.01
N THR A 201 -32.06 -7.60 2.82
CA THR A 201 -31.86 -8.41 1.61
C THR A 201 -31.57 -7.47 0.42
N LEU A 202 -30.48 -7.73 -0.31
CA LEU A 202 -30.07 -6.98 -1.50
C LEU A 202 -30.26 -7.82 -2.76
N PRO A 203 -30.66 -7.22 -3.90
CA PRO A 203 -30.80 -7.94 -5.17
C PRO A 203 -29.46 -8.50 -5.67
N SER A 204 -28.37 -7.76 -5.52
CA SER A 204 -27.02 -8.25 -5.81
C SER A 204 -25.97 -7.61 -4.90
N PHE A 205 -24.88 -8.31 -4.63
CA PHE A 205 -23.75 -7.83 -3.85
C PHE A 205 -22.43 -8.34 -4.43
N ILE A 206 -21.44 -7.47 -4.59
CA ILE A 206 -20.14 -7.81 -5.20
C ILE A 206 -19.02 -7.61 -4.18
N ILE A 207 -18.18 -8.64 -4.01
CA ILE A 207 -16.96 -8.61 -3.21
C ILE A 207 -15.77 -8.73 -4.16
N PHE A 208 -14.86 -7.77 -4.14
CA PHE A 208 -13.64 -7.80 -4.97
C PHE A 208 -12.52 -8.57 -4.25
N LEU A 209 -11.82 -9.44 -4.98
CA LEU A 209 -10.75 -10.29 -4.45
C LEU A 209 -9.35 -9.74 -4.72
N ARG A 210 -9.18 -8.88 -5.73
CA ARG A 210 -7.87 -8.26 -6.08
C ARG A 210 -7.56 -7.02 -5.27
N GLU A 211 -8.58 -6.18 -5.06
CA GLU A 211 -8.44 -4.85 -4.49
C GLU A 211 -9.59 -4.58 -3.53
N ARG A 212 -9.32 -3.79 -2.49
CA ARG A 212 -10.35 -3.34 -1.54
C ARG A 212 -11.12 -2.20 -2.19
N ARG A 213 -12.28 -2.51 -2.77
CA ARG A 213 -13.23 -1.51 -3.26
C ARG A 213 -14.44 -1.43 -2.37
N GLU A 214 -15.06 -0.26 -2.36
CA GLU A 214 -16.23 0.05 -1.54
C GLU A 214 -17.51 -0.57 -2.13
N SER A 215 -18.05 -1.56 -1.41
CA SER A 215 -19.31 -2.26 -1.64
C SER A 215 -20.12 -2.16 -0.35
N ARG A 216 -21.20 -1.38 -0.34
CA ARG A 216 -21.95 -1.10 0.90
C ARG A 216 -23.19 -1.98 0.99
N LEU A 217 -23.49 -2.46 2.20
CA LEU A 217 -24.72 -3.23 2.46
C LEU A 217 -25.89 -2.33 2.88
N PHE A 218 -25.59 -1.18 3.48
CA PHE A 218 -26.58 -0.21 3.96
C PHE A 218 -26.41 1.15 3.25
N PRO A 219 -27.30 2.12 3.48
CA PRO A 219 -26.98 3.53 3.28
C PRO A 219 -25.98 4.06 4.33
N VAL A 220 -25.22 5.09 3.97
CA VAL A 220 -24.48 5.91 4.94
C VAL A 220 -25.36 7.09 5.33
N VAL A 221 -25.72 7.20 6.61
CA VAL A 221 -26.64 8.23 7.11
C VAL A 221 -25.90 9.15 8.05
N GLY A 222 -25.67 10.42 7.77
CA GLY A 222 -24.89 11.26 8.68
C GLY A 222 -25.38 12.69 8.73
N TYR A 223 -24.61 13.53 9.41
CA TYR A 223 -24.78 14.97 9.36
C TYR A 223 -23.43 15.65 9.13
N SER A 224 -23.41 16.69 8.31
CA SER A 224 -22.27 17.60 8.20
C SER A 224 -22.73 19.06 8.03
N PRO A 225 -21.91 20.07 8.38
CA PRO A 225 -22.29 21.47 8.18
C PRO A 225 -22.54 21.83 6.71
N THR A 226 -21.85 21.17 5.78
CA THR A 226 -21.98 21.41 4.34
C THR A 226 -23.19 20.72 3.73
N GLU A 227 -23.48 19.47 4.13
CA GLU A 227 -24.51 18.64 3.51
C GLU A 227 -25.85 18.63 4.29
N GLY A 228 -25.82 19.05 5.56
CA GLY A 228 -26.91 18.84 6.52
C GLY A 228 -27.05 17.36 6.86
N TRP A 229 -28.26 16.93 7.21
CA TRP A 229 -28.56 15.51 7.29
C TRP A 229 -28.47 14.87 5.90
N PHE A 230 -27.77 13.75 5.78
CA PHE A 230 -27.62 13.06 4.51
C PHE A 230 -27.84 11.56 4.62
N VAL A 231 -28.25 10.96 3.51
CA VAL A 231 -28.38 9.53 3.27
C VAL A 231 -27.75 9.24 1.91
N LYS A 232 -26.64 8.49 1.87
CA LYS A 232 -25.91 8.16 0.65
C LYS A 232 -25.92 6.66 0.38
N THR A 233 -26.22 6.24 -0.84
CA THR A 233 -26.34 4.81 -1.19
C THR A 233 -25.43 4.43 -2.34
N ARG A 234 -24.97 3.17 -2.33
CA ARG A 234 -24.13 2.59 -3.38
C ARG A 234 -24.55 1.15 -3.62
N TYR A 235 -25.50 0.95 -4.52
CA TYR A 235 -26.08 -0.36 -4.81
C TYR A 235 -25.36 -1.03 -5.97
N SER A 236 -24.75 -2.19 -5.74
CA SER A 236 -24.11 -2.93 -6.82
C SER A 236 -25.14 -3.53 -7.77
N TYR A 237 -24.80 -3.55 -9.06
CA TYR A 237 -25.46 -4.34 -10.09
C TYR A 237 -24.42 -5.17 -10.85
N PHE A 238 -24.87 -6.29 -11.41
CA PHE A 238 -24.04 -7.19 -12.21
C PHE A 238 -24.81 -7.58 -13.47
N LEU A 239 -24.30 -7.17 -14.64
CA LEU A 239 -24.89 -7.54 -15.93
C LEU A 239 -24.25 -8.84 -16.43
N ASN A 240 -22.92 -8.87 -16.50
CA ASN A 240 -22.12 -10.04 -16.85
C ASN A 240 -20.67 -9.90 -16.31
N ASP A 241 -19.82 -10.86 -16.63
CA ASP A 241 -18.43 -10.92 -16.18
C ASP A 241 -17.55 -9.76 -16.69
N GLN A 242 -17.92 -9.17 -17.84
CA GLN A 242 -17.30 -8.02 -18.47
C GLN A 242 -17.91 -6.68 -18.04
N HIS A 243 -19.15 -6.64 -17.53
CA HIS A 243 -19.90 -5.43 -17.23
C HIS A 243 -20.63 -5.50 -15.88
N TRP A 244 -20.22 -4.66 -14.94
CA TRP A 244 -20.81 -4.56 -13.61
C TRP A 244 -20.60 -3.16 -13.03
N GLY A 245 -21.24 -2.80 -11.93
CA GLY A 245 -21.07 -1.46 -11.39
C GLY A 245 -21.91 -1.15 -10.18
N PHE A 246 -22.09 0.14 -9.93
CA PHE A 246 -22.87 0.67 -8.83
C PHE A 246 -23.82 1.77 -9.29
N LEU A 247 -25.01 1.77 -8.70
CA LEU A 247 -25.95 2.88 -8.74
C LEU A 247 -25.80 3.70 -7.46
N LEU A 248 -25.73 5.01 -7.62
CA LEU A 248 -25.61 5.99 -6.54
C LEU A 248 -26.92 6.74 -6.41
N ALA A 249 -27.49 6.76 -5.22
CA ALA A 249 -28.67 7.56 -4.90
C ALA A 249 -28.49 8.22 -3.54
N ASP A 250 -28.26 9.52 -3.58
CA ASP A 250 -27.87 10.31 -2.43
C ASP A 250 -28.91 11.39 -2.17
N TYR A 251 -29.18 11.63 -0.90
CA TYR A 251 -29.97 12.76 -0.44
C TYR A 251 -29.18 13.50 0.62
N MET A 252 -29.02 14.81 0.44
CA MET A 252 -28.37 15.70 1.37
C MET A 252 -29.33 16.87 1.61
N GLU A 253 -29.68 17.14 2.87
CA GLU A 253 -30.67 18.15 3.25
C GLU A 253 -30.35 19.52 2.65
N ARG A 254 -29.09 19.96 2.77
CA ARG A 254 -28.62 21.29 2.33
C ARG A 254 -28.21 21.32 0.86
N LEU A 255 -27.62 20.24 0.33
CA LEU A 255 -27.17 20.20 -1.06
C LEU A 255 -28.24 19.71 -2.04
N GLY A 256 -29.11 18.79 -1.66
CA GLY A 256 -30.15 18.23 -2.54
C GLY A 256 -29.94 16.77 -2.90
N ALA A 257 -30.55 16.33 -4.00
CA ALA A 257 -30.57 14.93 -4.42
C ALA A 257 -29.50 14.66 -5.49
N GLY A 258 -28.72 13.60 -5.28
CA GLY A 258 -27.67 13.13 -6.18
C GLY A 258 -28.00 11.76 -6.76
N LEU A 259 -27.73 11.57 -8.05
CA LEU A 259 -27.87 10.30 -8.75
C LEU A 259 -26.64 10.04 -9.61
N GLY A 260 -26.17 8.79 -9.65
CA GLY A 260 -25.06 8.45 -10.51
C GLY A 260 -24.90 6.96 -10.80
N VAL A 261 -24.00 6.67 -11.72
CA VAL A 261 -23.59 5.31 -12.10
C VAL A 261 -22.08 5.25 -12.17
N ASP A 262 -21.50 4.23 -11.54
CA ASP A 262 -20.08 3.88 -11.64
C ASP A 262 -19.99 2.52 -12.32
N HIS A 263 -19.67 2.51 -13.61
CA HIS A 263 -19.69 1.33 -14.46
C HIS A 263 -18.27 0.83 -14.74
N PHE A 264 -18.03 -0.46 -14.48
CA PHE A 264 -16.79 -1.14 -14.82
C PHE A 264 -16.99 -1.99 -16.06
N TYR A 265 -15.99 -1.97 -16.94
CA TYR A 265 -16.01 -2.72 -18.17
C TYR A 265 -14.67 -3.42 -18.43
N ARG A 266 -14.74 -4.54 -19.15
CA ARG A 266 -13.60 -5.21 -19.78
C ARG A 266 -13.92 -5.40 -21.26
N LEU A 267 -13.01 -4.95 -22.11
CA LEU A 267 -13.12 -5.11 -23.56
C LEU A 267 -12.82 -6.56 -23.97
N ALA A 268 -13.38 -6.97 -25.11
CA ALA A 268 -13.14 -8.28 -25.68
C ALA A 268 -11.63 -8.55 -25.88
N GLY A 269 -11.22 -9.78 -25.57
CA GLY A 269 -9.80 -10.20 -25.63
C GLY A 269 -8.96 -9.75 -24.44
N GLU A 270 -9.57 -9.18 -23.38
CA GLU A 270 -8.92 -8.76 -22.12
C GLU A 270 -7.79 -7.74 -22.26
N ARG A 271 -7.66 -7.12 -23.44
CA ARG A 271 -6.63 -6.11 -23.73
C ARG A 271 -6.99 -4.72 -23.24
N GLY A 272 -8.23 -4.49 -22.81
CA GLY A 272 -8.67 -3.18 -22.32
C GLY A 272 -9.64 -3.31 -21.17
N GLN A 273 -9.52 -2.45 -20.16
CA GLN A 273 -10.44 -2.39 -19.03
C GLN A 273 -10.46 -1.01 -18.41
N GLY A 274 -11.53 -0.67 -17.70
CA GLY A 274 -11.65 0.63 -17.09
C GLY A 274 -12.93 0.81 -16.28
N ASN A 275 -13.15 2.03 -15.83
CA ASN A 275 -14.42 2.44 -15.24
C ASN A 275 -14.84 3.83 -15.68
N ALA A 276 -16.15 4.04 -15.73
CA ALA A 276 -16.77 5.32 -16.05
C ALA A 276 -17.78 5.68 -14.96
N LEU A 277 -17.54 6.79 -14.25
CA LEU A 277 -18.48 7.39 -13.32
C LEU A 277 -19.20 8.53 -14.03
N LEU A 278 -20.53 8.59 -13.89
CA LEU A 278 -21.33 9.78 -14.18
C LEU A 278 -22.20 10.06 -12.96
N TYR A 279 -22.12 11.28 -12.42
CA TYR A 279 -22.88 11.71 -11.26
C TYR A 279 -23.50 13.08 -11.51
N ARG A 280 -24.75 13.25 -11.09
CA ARG A 280 -25.53 14.49 -11.17
C ARG A 280 -26.06 14.82 -9.78
N LEU A 281 -25.86 16.05 -9.34
CA LEU A 281 -26.45 16.61 -8.13
C LEU A 281 -27.40 17.75 -8.50
N ALA A 282 -28.67 17.63 -8.11
CA ALA A 282 -29.61 18.75 -8.13
C ALA A 282 -29.30 19.65 -6.91
N ASN A 283 -28.44 20.64 -7.12
CA ASN A 283 -27.83 21.43 -6.06
C ASN A 283 -28.77 22.58 -5.62
N ARG A 284 -29.30 22.48 -4.40
CA ARG A 284 -30.21 23.48 -3.78
C ARG A 284 -29.50 24.76 -3.34
N GLN A 285 -28.21 24.72 -3.04
CA GLN A 285 -27.49 25.92 -2.54
C GLN A 285 -27.39 27.02 -3.59
N PHE A 286 -27.31 26.65 -4.87
CA PHE A 286 -27.24 27.58 -6.00
C PHE A 286 -28.36 27.35 -7.02
N GLU A 287 -29.43 26.66 -6.59
CA GLU A 287 -30.62 26.35 -7.38
C GLU A 287 -30.31 25.78 -8.78
N GLY A 288 -29.30 24.91 -8.89
CA GLY A 288 -28.75 24.46 -10.17
C GLY A 288 -28.42 22.97 -10.22
N THR A 289 -27.54 22.60 -11.15
CA THR A 289 -27.04 21.22 -11.26
C THR A 289 -25.53 21.17 -11.30
N ASP A 290 -24.96 20.28 -10.49
CA ASP A 290 -23.56 19.87 -10.64
C ASP A 290 -23.50 18.52 -11.35
N TRP A 291 -22.54 18.37 -12.26
CA TRP A 291 -22.21 17.13 -12.93
C TRP A 291 -20.75 16.78 -12.68
N ARG A 292 -20.48 15.48 -12.55
CA ARG A 292 -19.13 14.94 -12.52
C ARG A 292 -19.04 13.70 -13.39
N ALA A 293 -18.03 13.64 -14.24
CA ALA A 293 -17.72 12.49 -15.06
C ALA A 293 -16.26 12.08 -14.82
N ILE A 294 -16.03 10.83 -14.46
CA ILE A 294 -14.68 10.27 -14.34
C ILE A 294 -14.55 9.11 -15.31
N LEU A 295 -13.46 9.07 -16.07
CA LEU A 295 -13.09 7.94 -16.91
C LEU A 295 -11.70 7.47 -16.51
N THR A 296 -11.57 6.18 -16.23
CA THR A 296 -10.27 5.51 -16.18
C THR A 296 -10.26 4.39 -17.22
N HIS A 297 -9.17 4.28 -17.97
CA HIS A 297 -9.02 3.24 -18.97
C HIS A 297 -7.57 2.79 -19.05
N ARG A 298 -7.36 1.49 -19.16
CA ARG A 298 -6.05 0.90 -19.45
C ARG A 298 -6.19 0.00 -20.66
N GLN A 299 -5.27 0.14 -21.60
CA GLN A 299 -5.19 -0.61 -22.83
C GLN A 299 -3.80 -1.22 -23.02
N GLU A 300 -3.75 -2.51 -23.22
CA GLU A 300 -2.60 -3.22 -23.79
C GLU A 300 -2.70 -3.10 -25.32
N LEU A 301 -1.79 -2.33 -25.92
CA LEU A 301 -1.68 -2.20 -27.37
C LEU A 301 -0.82 -3.35 -27.95
N SER A 302 0.21 -3.75 -27.21
CA SER A 302 1.03 -4.95 -27.44
C SER A 302 1.63 -5.43 -26.10
N PRO A 303 2.26 -6.62 -26.01
CA PRO A 303 2.89 -7.09 -24.77
C PRO A 303 3.99 -6.18 -24.22
N ALA A 304 4.53 -5.28 -25.06
CA ALA A 304 5.56 -4.32 -24.67
C ALA A 304 5.03 -2.88 -24.57
N LEU A 305 3.81 -2.58 -25.03
CA LEU A 305 3.26 -1.23 -25.14
C LEU A 305 1.90 -1.12 -24.43
N HIS A 306 1.84 -0.33 -23.37
CA HIS A 306 0.63 -0.10 -22.58
C HIS A 306 0.27 1.38 -22.56
N LEU A 307 -1.03 1.66 -22.65
CA LEU A 307 -1.63 2.98 -22.56
C LEU A 307 -2.55 3.04 -21.34
N GLY A 308 -2.44 4.09 -20.55
CA GLY A 308 -3.41 4.47 -19.52
C GLY A 308 -4.00 5.85 -19.83
N LEU A 309 -5.29 6.00 -19.55
CA LEU A 309 -6.04 7.24 -19.70
C LEU A 309 -6.83 7.50 -18.42
N PHE A 310 -6.80 8.75 -17.98
CA PHE A 310 -7.61 9.26 -16.89
C PHE A 310 -8.24 10.58 -17.31
N ALA A 311 -9.52 10.79 -16.98
CA ALA A 311 -10.18 12.09 -17.10
C ALA A 311 -11.13 12.29 -15.92
N ASP A 312 -11.12 13.46 -15.32
CA ASP A 312 -12.10 13.95 -14.33
C ASP A 312 -12.61 15.29 -14.83
N TYR A 313 -13.91 15.34 -15.11
CA TYR A 313 -14.60 16.52 -15.59
C TYR A 313 -15.70 16.87 -14.61
N SER A 314 -15.74 18.13 -14.19
CA SER A 314 -16.82 18.67 -13.36
C SER A 314 -17.45 19.88 -14.03
N LEU A 315 -18.76 20.02 -13.88
CA LEU A 315 -19.54 21.12 -14.44
C LEU A 315 -20.53 21.58 -13.38
N ARG A 316 -20.50 22.86 -13.05
CA ARG A 316 -21.45 23.52 -12.17
C ARG A 316 -22.30 24.49 -12.98
N ALA A 317 -23.59 24.23 -13.05
CA ALA A 317 -24.57 25.03 -13.78
C ALA A 317 -25.60 25.59 -12.79
N PRO A 318 -25.30 26.72 -12.10
CA PRO A 318 -26.23 27.40 -11.19
C PRO A 318 -27.34 28.12 -11.98
N ALA A 319 -28.51 28.36 -11.37
CA ALA A 319 -29.60 29.04 -12.08
C ALA A 319 -29.32 30.52 -12.38
N ALA A 320 -28.60 31.21 -11.49
CA ALA A 320 -28.43 32.66 -11.52
C ALA A 320 -26.97 33.11 -11.78
N ALA A 321 -26.08 32.21 -12.21
CA ALA A 321 -24.68 32.54 -12.50
C ALA A 321 -24.17 31.75 -13.71
N PRO A 322 -23.04 32.17 -14.33
CA PRO A 322 -22.47 31.45 -15.46
C PRO A 322 -22.07 30.02 -15.10
N THR A 323 -22.25 29.12 -16.06
CA THR A 323 -21.79 27.73 -15.94
C THR A 323 -20.27 27.67 -15.91
N THR A 324 -19.71 27.01 -14.90
CA THR A 324 -18.28 26.78 -14.75
C THR A 324 -17.94 25.30 -14.93
N SER A 325 -16.80 24.99 -15.51
CA SER A 325 -16.32 23.61 -15.67
C SER A 325 -14.83 23.49 -15.39
N ASP A 326 -14.44 22.38 -14.80
CA ASP A 326 -13.04 22.00 -14.59
C ASP A 326 -12.78 20.67 -15.27
N LEU A 327 -11.66 20.56 -15.98
CA LEU A 327 -11.18 19.34 -16.61
C LEU A 327 -9.78 19.05 -16.10
N TYR A 328 -9.55 17.81 -15.69
CA TYR A 328 -8.22 17.24 -15.55
C TYR A 328 -8.17 15.93 -16.35
N ALA A 329 -7.21 15.80 -17.26
CA ALA A 329 -6.97 14.58 -18.00
C ALA A 329 -5.49 14.21 -17.94
N ALA A 330 -5.20 12.91 -17.90
CA ALA A 330 -3.86 12.39 -17.95
C ALA A 330 -3.78 11.18 -18.89
N THR A 331 -2.64 11.04 -19.54
CA THR A 331 -2.30 9.89 -20.38
C THR A 331 -0.91 9.40 -20.02
N ASP A 332 -0.78 8.08 -19.88
CA ASP A 332 0.50 7.41 -19.71
C ASP A 332 0.71 6.39 -20.82
N LEU A 333 1.86 6.46 -21.49
CA LEU A 333 2.28 5.48 -22.48
C LEU A 333 3.60 4.88 -22.02
N SER A 334 3.63 3.56 -21.87
CA SER A 334 4.82 2.83 -21.44
C SER A 334 5.19 1.78 -22.47
N TYR A 335 6.44 1.86 -22.94
CA TYR A 335 7.07 0.87 -23.81
C TYR A 335 8.25 0.25 -23.07
N ARG A 336 8.32 -1.08 -22.95
CA ARG A 336 9.42 -1.76 -22.23
C ARG A 336 9.92 -2.99 -22.97
N THR A 337 11.24 -3.10 -23.06
CA THR A 337 11.96 -4.28 -23.55
C THR A 337 13.05 -4.69 -22.55
N ALA A 338 13.84 -5.71 -22.88
CA ALA A 338 14.96 -6.14 -22.04
C ALA A 338 16.12 -5.11 -21.96
N ARG A 339 16.23 -4.19 -22.94
CA ARG A 339 17.35 -3.22 -23.02
C ARG A 339 16.90 -1.77 -23.04
N SER A 340 15.61 -1.50 -23.20
CA SER A 340 15.07 -0.15 -23.33
C SER A 340 13.75 0.01 -22.60
N SER A 341 13.51 1.21 -22.10
CA SER A 341 12.20 1.61 -21.61
C SER A 341 11.90 3.05 -22.00
N THR A 342 10.73 3.28 -22.58
CA THR A 342 10.20 4.61 -22.87
C THR A 342 8.93 4.83 -22.06
N PHE A 343 8.84 5.96 -21.40
CA PHE A 343 7.66 6.39 -20.67
C PHE A 343 7.30 7.80 -21.10
N LEU A 344 6.05 8.01 -21.48
CA LEU A 344 5.48 9.33 -21.76
C LEU A 344 4.32 9.52 -20.79
N PHE A 345 4.36 10.60 -20.01
CA PHE A 345 3.24 11.00 -19.17
C PHE A 345 2.85 12.42 -19.48
N SER A 346 1.60 12.63 -19.88
CA SER A 346 1.09 13.96 -20.19
C SER A 346 -0.13 14.26 -19.34
N THR A 347 -0.24 15.49 -18.86
CA THR A 347 -1.41 15.98 -18.13
C THR A 347 -1.97 17.22 -18.81
N LEU A 348 -3.28 17.36 -18.74
CA LEU A 348 -4.07 18.47 -19.23
C LEU A 348 -4.95 18.91 -18.09
N SER A 349 -4.92 20.19 -17.72
CA SER A 349 -5.84 20.77 -16.76
C SER A 349 -6.37 22.10 -17.26
N GLY A 350 -7.62 22.41 -16.95
CA GLY A 350 -8.18 23.70 -17.28
C GLY A 350 -9.47 23.98 -16.54
N THR A 351 -9.74 25.26 -16.34
CA THR A 351 -10.99 25.76 -15.76
C THR A 351 -11.63 26.77 -16.71
N SER A 352 -12.95 26.78 -16.80
CA SER A 352 -13.66 27.84 -17.52
C SER A 352 -13.82 29.12 -16.68
N PHE A 353 -13.56 29.06 -15.37
CA PHE A 353 -13.57 30.23 -14.50
C PHE A 353 -12.24 30.99 -14.61
N GLY A 354 -12.18 31.97 -15.52
CA GLY A 354 -10.94 32.65 -15.89
C GLY A 354 -10.04 31.69 -16.66
N PRO A 355 -10.16 31.60 -18.01
CA PRO A 355 -9.68 30.47 -18.79
C PRO A 355 -8.16 30.31 -18.68
N THR A 356 -7.74 29.49 -17.72
CA THR A 356 -6.37 29.03 -17.56
C THR A 356 -6.30 27.57 -17.93
N TYR A 357 -5.34 27.22 -18.77
CA TYR A 357 -5.07 25.85 -19.16
C TYR A 357 -3.59 25.56 -18.90
N SER A 358 -3.31 24.36 -18.40
CA SER A 358 -1.96 23.86 -18.22
C SER A 358 -1.85 22.50 -18.88
N PHE A 359 -0.82 22.33 -19.70
CA PHE A 359 -0.45 21.04 -20.26
C PHE A 359 1.00 20.75 -19.95
N THR A 360 1.27 19.58 -19.38
CA THR A 360 2.64 19.12 -19.15
C THR A 360 2.84 17.78 -19.84
N SER A 361 4.05 17.54 -20.31
CA SER A 361 4.43 16.26 -20.92
C SER A 361 5.84 15.90 -20.50
N HIS A 362 6.01 14.68 -20.01
CA HIS A 362 7.28 14.15 -19.52
C HIS A 362 7.60 12.86 -20.26
N LEU A 363 8.56 12.95 -21.19
CA LEU A 363 9.12 11.80 -21.88
C LEU A 363 10.41 11.37 -21.17
N VAL A 364 10.53 10.09 -20.86
CA VAL A 364 11.75 9.46 -20.33
C VAL A 364 12.04 8.24 -21.18
N HIS A 365 13.20 8.23 -21.83
CA HIS A 365 13.71 7.07 -22.54
C HIS A 365 15.03 6.62 -21.91
N SER A 366 15.06 5.40 -21.39
CA SER A 366 16.27 4.76 -20.85
C SER A 366 16.73 3.64 -21.77
N GLN A 367 18.02 3.57 -22.02
CA GLN A 367 18.64 2.60 -22.91
C GLN A 367 19.91 2.02 -22.27
N THR A 368 19.99 0.69 -22.21
CA THR A 368 21.24 -0.01 -21.93
C THR A 368 21.98 -0.21 -23.25
N LEU A 369 23.14 0.43 -23.40
CA LEU A 369 23.99 0.35 -24.59
C LEU A 369 24.95 -0.85 -24.46
N SER A 370 25.47 -1.11 -23.26
CA SER A 370 26.28 -2.29 -22.89
C SER A 370 26.17 -2.56 -21.38
N PRO A 371 26.70 -3.68 -20.84
CA PRO A 371 26.64 -3.97 -19.40
C PRO A 371 27.25 -2.89 -18.48
N GLY A 372 28.17 -2.08 -19.01
CA GLY A 372 28.81 -0.98 -18.28
C GLY A 372 28.45 0.40 -18.82
N LEU A 373 27.49 0.54 -19.74
CA LEU A 373 27.11 1.82 -20.33
C LEU A 373 25.59 1.91 -20.53
N SER A 374 24.98 2.91 -19.92
CA SER A 374 23.55 3.20 -20.06
C SER A 374 23.32 4.70 -20.26
N GLY A 375 22.19 5.06 -20.84
CA GLY A 375 21.79 6.45 -21.02
C GLY A 375 20.31 6.69 -20.80
N ASP A 376 19.98 7.89 -20.37
CA ASP A 376 18.62 8.42 -20.29
C ASP A 376 18.49 9.68 -21.14
N ALA A 377 17.40 9.77 -21.91
CA ALA A 377 16.92 10.99 -22.51
C ALA A 377 15.59 11.38 -21.84
N ILE A 378 15.58 12.53 -21.19
CA ILE A 378 14.44 13.07 -20.47
C ILE A 378 14.06 14.37 -21.17
N VAL A 379 12.80 14.52 -21.56
CA VAL A 379 12.27 15.74 -22.16
C VAL A 379 11.03 16.13 -21.37
N ARG A 380 11.05 17.34 -20.79
CA ARG A 380 9.85 17.88 -20.16
C ARG A 380 9.38 19.08 -20.96
N PHE A 381 8.10 19.09 -21.29
CA PHE A 381 7.40 20.20 -21.89
C PHE A 381 6.35 20.70 -20.89
N SER A 382 6.21 22.01 -20.76
CA SER A 382 5.11 22.63 -20.03
C SER A 382 4.57 23.80 -20.81
N ARG A 383 3.25 23.85 -20.93
CA ARG A 383 2.49 24.97 -21.46
C ARG A 383 1.56 25.49 -20.39
N THR A 384 1.60 26.79 -20.12
CA THR A 384 0.58 27.49 -19.33
C THR A 384 -0.06 28.56 -20.20
N ALA A 385 -1.37 28.48 -20.43
CA ALA A 385 -2.12 29.55 -21.08
C ALA A 385 -3.05 30.22 -20.08
N GLY A 386 -3.15 31.55 -20.15
CA GLY A 386 -4.08 32.33 -19.36
C GLY A 386 -4.27 33.73 -19.94
N PRO A 387 -4.89 34.65 -19.18
CA PRO A 387 -5.11 36.03 -19.63
C PRO A 387 -3.81 36.78 -19.99
N SER A 388 -2.68 36.37 -19.42
CA SER A 388 -1.36 36.99 -19.65
C SER A 388 -0.62 36.48 -20.90
N GLY A 389 -1.17 35.47 -21.60
CA GLY A 389 -0.51 34.85 -22.76
C GLY A 389 -0.36 33.33 -22.62
N ILE A 390 0.50 32.76 -23.45
CA ILE A 390 0.91 31.34 -23.44
C ILE A 390 2.40 31.31 -23.16
N ASP A 391 2.80 30.53 -22.18
CA ASP A 391 4.18 30.27 -21.73
C ASP A 391 4.51 28.82 -22.02
N ASP A 392 5.49 28.58 -22.89
CA ASP A 392 5.92 27.28 -23.40
C ASP A 392 7.39 27.02 -23.09
N GLU A 393 7.65 26.04 -22.22
CA GLU A 393 8.99 25.69 -21.79
C GLU A 393 9.35 24.24 -22.16
N LEU A 394 10.57 24.02 -22.65
CA LEU A 394 11.12 22.70 -22.94
C LEU A 394 12.47 22.47 -22.23
N THR A 395 12.53 21.49 -21.34
CA THR A 395 13.77 21.09 -20.64
C THR A 395 14.26 19.71 -21.08
N PRO A 396 15.12 19.62 -22.10
CA PRO A 396 15.80 18.38 -22.44
C PRO A 396 16.98 18.12 -21.48
N ARG A 397 17.09 16.86 -21.05
CA ARG A 397 18.15 16.36 -20.18
C ARG A 397 18.65 15.00 -20.68
N LEU A 398 19.95 14.92 -20.95
CA LEU A 398 20.64 13.70 -21.32
C LEU A 398 21.53 13.25 -20.16
N VAL A 399 21.48 11.97 -19.82
CA VAL A 399 22.34 11.36 -18.82
C VAL A 399 23.03 10.17 -19.44
N LEU A 400 24.36 10.09 -19.36
CA LEU A 400 25.14 8.91 -19.72
C LEU A 400 25.87 8.40 -18.48
N ARG A 401 25.67 7.13 -18.15
CA ARG A 401 26.31 6.48 -17.00
C ARG A 401 27.23 5.38 -17.50
N HIS A 402 28.47 5.44 -17.08
CA HIS A 402 29.45 4.40 -17.31
C HIS A 402 29.91 3.80 -15.98
N PHE A 403 29.83 2.48 -15.87
CA PHE A 403 30.26 1.73 -14.70
C PHE A 403 31.27 0.66 -15.07
N ARG A 404 32.33 0.56 -14.28
CA ARG A 404 33.35 -0.47 -14.33
C ARG A 404 33.86 -0.75 -12.91
N PRO A 405 34.39 -1.94 -12.60
CA PRO A 405 34.96 -2.21 -11.29
C PRO A 405 35.99 -1.15 -10.90
N GLY A 406 35.87 -0.58 -9.70
CA GLY A 406 36.78 0.47 -9.21
C GLY A 406 36.37 1.90 -9.56
N PHE A 407 35.48 2.13 -10.53
CA PHE A 407 35.25 3.46 -11.10
C PHE A 407 33.88 3.62 -11.77
N SER A 408 33.19 4.71 -11.48
CA SER A 408 31.95 5.10 -12.16
C SER A 408 31.99 6.54 -12.62
N THR A 409 31.45 6.83 -13.79
CA THR A 409 31.24 8.19 -14.31
C THR A 409 29.80 8.43 -14.72
N THR A 410 29.35 9.67 -14.52
CA THR A 410 28.07 10.16 -15.02
C THR A 410 28.29 11.48 -15.75
N LEU A 411 27.85 11.55 -17.00
CA LEU A 411 27.79 12.78 -17.79
C LEU A 411 26.33 13.23 -17.86
N VAL A 412 26.06 14.48 -17.49
CA VAL A 412 24.73 15.10 -17.55
C VAL A 412 24.80 16.33 -18.44
N ALA A 413 23.91 16.42 -19.42
CA ALA A 413 23.64 17.65 -20.15
C ALA A 413 22.18 18.04 -19.92
N GLU A 414 21.91 19.26 -19.48
CA GLU A 414 20.57 19.79 -19.18
C GLU A 414 20.52 21.25 -19.59
N THR A 415 19.47 21.62 -20.33
CA THR A 415 19.21 23.00 -20.81
C THR A 415 17.71 23.25 -20.73
N SER A 416 17.31 24.52 -20.83
CA SER A 416 15.91 24.96 -20.87
C SER A 416 15.73 25.84 -22.10
N TRP A 417 14.68 25.60 -22.86
CA TRP A 417 14.29 26.41 -24.01
C TRP A 417 12.93 27.03 -23.74
N ASP A 418 12.94 28.33 -23.58
CA ASP A 418 11.79 29.21 -23.71
C ASP A 418 11.38 29.24 -25.20
N LEU A 419 10.22 28.64 -25.51
CA LEU A 419 9.74 28.46 -26.88
C LEU A 419 8.89 29.63 -27.38
N ASP A 420 8.36 30.44 -26.48
CA ASP A 420 7.55 31.62 -26.77
C ASP A 420 8.37 32.93 -26.73
N GLY A 421 9.54 32.90 -26.08
CA GLY A 421 10.42 34.06 -25.96
C GLY A 421 9.71 35.20 -25.23
N GLU A 422 10.01 36.44 -25.63
CA GLU A 422 9.41 37.65 -25.06
C GLU A 422 7.88 37.79 -25.30
N ALA A 423 7.22 36.80 -25.94
CA ALA A 423 5.78 36.83 -26.14
C ALA A 423 5.00 36.67 -24.82
N PHE A 424 5.60 36.08 -23.79
CA PHE A 424 5.05 36.03 -22.44
C PHE A 424 5.86 36.94 -21.49
N PRO A 425 5.26 37.97 -20.88
CA PRO A 425 6.02 38.94 -20.07
C PRO A 425 6.40 38.43 -18.66
N GLY A 426 6.08 37.16 -18.34
CA GLY A 426 6.14 36.59 -16.99
C GLY A 426 7.30 35.61 -16.73
N ASP A 427 8.39 35.68 -17.49
CA ASP A 427 9.46 34.64 -17.53
C ASP A 427 10.48 34.69 -16.39
N GLN A 428 10.09 35.23 -15.24
CA GLN A 428 10.99 35.29 -14.09
C GLN A 428 11.07 33.93 -13.39
N ARG A 429 11.83 33.00 -13.98
CA ARG A 429 12.05 31.65 -13.47
C ARG A 429 13.51 31.42 -13.11
N TYR A 430 13.69 30.71 -12.01
CA TYR A 430 14.98 30.13 -11.68
C TYR A 430 15.25 28.96 -12.61
N MET A 431 16.43 28.96 -13.25
CA MET A 431 16.81 27.92 -14.20
C MET A 431 18.28 27.55 -14.00
N LEU A 432 18.57 26.25 -14.07
CA LEU A 432 19.92 25.70 -13.96
C LEU A 432 20.20 24.80 -15.16
N GLU A 433 21.21 25.19 -15.94
CA GLU A 433 21.74 24.39 -17.05
C GLU A 433 23.04 23.69 -16.64
N ARG A 434 23.23 22.47 -17.11
CA ARG A 434 24.46 21.68 -16.97
C ARG A 434 25.00 21.41 -18.38
N LEU A 435 26.12 22.03 -18.76
CA LEU A 435 26.54 22.17 -20.16
C LEU A 435 27.97 21.66 -20.48
N PRO A 436 28.27 20.35 -20.41
CA PRO A 436 27.70 19.32 -19.54
C PRO A 436 28.39 19.31 -18.16
N GLU A 437 27.92 18.46 -17.25
CA GLU A 437 28.59 18.09 -16.00
C GLU A 437 29.03 16.62 -16.06
N LEU A 438 30.32 16.37 -15.88
CA LEU A 438 30.92 15.06 -15.68
C LEU A 438 31.24 14.87 -14.20
N THR A 439 30.68 13.83 -13.59
CA THR A 439 31.04 13.38 -12.24
C THR A 439 31.70 12.01 -12.29
N PHE A 440 32.61 11.77 -11.35
CA PHE A 440 33.24 10.47 -11.18
C PHE A 440 33.32 10.08 -9.70
N ALA A 441 33.30 8.78 -9.44
CA ALA A 441 33.52 8.20 -8.12
C ALA A 441 34.44 7.00 -8.21
N LEU A 442 35.40 6.92 -7.29
CA LEU A 442 36.26 5.75 -7.12
C LEU A 442 35.62 4.79 -6.12
N SER A 443 35.85 3.50 -6.29
CA SER A 443 35.47 2.53 -5.25
C SER A 443 36.19 2.86 -3.93
N PRO A 444 35.49 2.76 -2.78
CA PRO A 444 36.11 3.04 -1.50
C PRO A 444 37.30 2.10 -1.26
N PHE A 445 38.45 2.65 -0.90
CA PHE A 445 39.65 1.86 -0.64
C PHE A 445 40.10 2.00 0.81
N ARG A 446 40.55 0.87 1.37
CA ARG A 446 41.04 0.82 2.76
C ARG A 446 42.38 1.53 2.85
N LEU A 447 42.55 2.38 3.86
CA LEU A 447 43.79 3.08 4.15
C LEU A 447 44.78 2.12 4.85
N GLY A 448 45.57 1.41 4.06
CA GLY A 448 46.55 0.44 4.56
C GLY A 448 45.91 -0.69 5.38
N GLY A 449 46.53 -1.04 6.50
CA GLY A 449 45.98 -2.01 7.47
C GLY A 449 44.94 -1.44 8.44
N SER A 450 44.56 -0.16 8.30
CA SER A 450 43.65 0.51 9.22
C SER A 450 42.17 0.15 8.93
N PRO A 451 41.26 0.35 9.90
CA PRO A 451 39.82 0.20 9.68
C PRO A 451 39.19 1.35 8.88
N PHE A 452 39.99 2.36 8.48
CA PHE A 452 39.50 3.52 7.75
C PHE A 452 39.45 3.26 6.25
N VAL A 453 38.42 3.80 5.64
CA VAL A 453 38.17 3.76 4.20
C VAL A 453 38.15 5.19 3.68
N LEU A 454 38.84 5.41 2.56
CA LEU A 454 38.83 6.65 1.81
C LEU A 454 37.92 6.49 0.58
N GLN A 455 36.98 7.39 0.43
CA GLN A 455 36.11 7.55 -0.73
C GLN A 455 36.47 8.86 -1.43
N VAL A 456 36.62 8.78 -2.76
CA VAL A 456 37.02 9.90 -3.61
C VAL A 456 35.96 10.10 -4.67
N GLU A 457 35.45 11.31 -4.74
CA GLU A 457 34.49 11.77 -5.74
C GLU A 457 34.98 13.09 -6.34
N GLY A 458 34.59 13.36 -7.57
CA GLY A 458 34.88 14.65 -8.19
C GLY A 458 33.95 14.97 -9.34
N GLY A 459 33.97 16.23 -9.73
CA GLY A 459 33.10 16.81 -10.74
C GLY A 459 33.80 17.86 -11.57
N LEU A 460 33.48 17.91 -12.86
CA LEU A 460 33.85 18.96 -13.80
C LEU A 460 32.60 19.31 -14.58
N GLY A 461 32.15 20.56 -14.56
CA GLY A 461 31.00 20.95 -15.36
C GLY A 461 30.97 22.43 -15.65
N ARG A 462 30.31 22.82 -16.74
CA ARG A 462 29.90 24.19 -17.01
C ARG A 462 28.45 24.37 -16.60
N PHE A 463 28.16 25.40 -15.83
CA PHE A 463 26.82 25.68 -15.34
C PHE A 463 26.39 27.06 -15.79
N ARG A 464 25.13 27.18 -16.17
CA ARG A 464 24.47 28.47 -16.36
C ARG A 464 23.28 28.54 -15.41
N GLU A 465 23.24 29.54 -14.56
CA GLU A 465 22.18 29.75 -13.57
C GLU A 465 21.50 31.09 -13.81
N HIS A 466 20.19 31.05 -14.01
CA HIS A 466 19.35 32.25 -14.10
C HIS A 466 18.63 32.43 -12.76
N THR A 467 18.77 33.62 -12.18
CA THR A 467 18.22 33.94 -10.86
C THR A 467 17.10 34.97 -10.97
N VAL A 468 16.09 34.84 -10.11
CA VAL A 468 14.87 35.68 -10.15
C VAL A 468 15.10 37.04 -9.47
N THR A 469 15.98 37.11 -8.46
CA THR A 469 16.25 38.35 -7.69
C THR A 469 17.64 38.33 -7.04
N PRO A 470 18.54 39.31 -7.33
CA PRO A 470 18.50 40.23 -8.47
C PRO A 470 18.65 39.46 -9.80
N LEU A 471 17.94 39.90 -10.85
CA LEU A 471 18.03 39.30 -12.20
C LEU A 471 19.49 39.21 -12.65
N GLY A 472 20.01 38.00 -12.71
CA GLY A 472 21.42 37.76 -13.04
C GLY A 472 21.60 36.36 -13.63
N VAL A 473 22.47 36.29 -14.64
CA VAL A 473 22.92 35.03 -15.24
C VAL A 473 24.36 34.80 -14.80
N THR A 474 24.59 33.70 -14.09
CA THR A 474 25.94 33.22 -13.76
C THR A 474 26.29 32.09 -14.72
N ASP A 475 27.30 32.28 -15.57
CA ASP A 475 27.84 31.23 -16.46
C ASP A 475 29.30 30.97 -16.10
N ALA A 476 29.59 29.82 -15.51
CA ALA A 476 30.92 29.46 -15.07
C ALA A 476 31.15 27.94 -15.08
N SER A 477 32.41 27.54 -15.23
CA SER A 477 32.80 26.14 -15.02
C SER A 477 33.22 25.92 -13.57
N ARG A 478 32.79 24.80 -13.00
CA ARG A 478 33.21 24.32 -11.67
C ARG A 478 34.02 23.04 -11.81
N ALA A 479 35.14 22.98 -11.11
CA ALA A 479 35.80 21.75 -10.73
C ALA A 479 35.57 21.51 -9.24
N ASP A 480 35.25 20.28 -8.84
CA ASP A 480 35.16 19.92 -7.43
C ASP A 480 35.74 18.53 -7.13
N ALA A 481 36.23 18.36 -5.91
CA ALA A 481 36.76 17.10 -5.40
C ALA A 481 36.31 16.92 -3.96
N LEU A 482 35.68 15.79 -3.66
CA LEU A 482 35.24 15.38 -2.33
C LEU A 482 36.05 14.17 -1.87
N LEU A 483 36.69 14.32 -0.72
CA LEU A 483 37.37 13.25 -0.01
C LEU A 483 36.59 12.95 1.27
N THR A 484 36.23 11.69 1.47
CA THR A 484 35.59 11.24 2.72
C THR A 484 36.42 10.11 3.33
N VAL A 485 36.84 10.28 4.57
CA VAL A 485 37.50 9.25 5.36
C VAL A 485 36.56 8.81 6.47
N SER A 486 36.28 7.51 6.58
CA SER A 486 35.44 7.00 7.66
C SER A 486 35.91 5.64 8.16
N GLY A 487 35.70 5.37 9.45
CA GLY A 487 36.09 4.11 10.05
C GLY A 487 35.78 4.02 11.55
N PRO A 488 35.64 2.79 12.08
CA PRO A 488 35.51 2.55 13.51
C PRO A 488 36.87 2.54 14.23
N VAL A 489 36.89 2.98 15.48
CA VAL A 489 38.00 2.85 16.42
C VAL A 489 37.46 2.30 17.73
N THR A 490 38.10 1.29 18.32
CA THR A 490 37.77 0.82 19.67
C THR A 490 38.43 1.71 20.71
N LEU A 491 37.66 2.24 21.66
CA LEU A 491 38.16 3.16 22.70
C LEU A 491 37.46 2.90 24.04
N ALA A 492 38.23 2.64 25.11
CA ALA A 492 37.74 2.51 26.49
C ALA A 492 36.53 1.56 26.66
N GLY A 493 36.54 0.42 25.94
CA GLY A 493 35.46 -0.57 25.98
C GLY A 493 34.20 -0.19 25.19
N GLY A 494 34.26 0.87 24.39
CA GLY A 494 33.23 1.28 23.43
C GLY A 494 33.77 1.35 22.00
N THR A 495 32.88 1.72 21.07
CA THR A 495 33.18 1.92 19.65
C THR A 495 33.00 3.39 19.30
N LEU A 496 34.04 4.02 18.77
CA LEU A 496 34.06 5.36 18.23
C LEU A 496 34.03 5.29 16.69
N GLN A 497 32.90 5.61 16.08
CA GLN A 497 32.81 5.76 14.63
C GLN A 497 33.23 7.19 14.26
N LEU A 498 34.24 7.31 13.42
CA LEU A 498 34.74 8.58 12.91
C LEU A 498 34.39 8.71 11.43
N SER A 499 33.92 9.89 11.03
CA SER A 499 33.86 10.31 9.64
C SER A 499 34.34 11.75 9.51
N ALA A 500 35.12 12.02 8.47
CA ALA A 500 35.57 13.35 8.12
C ALA A 500 35.50 13.50 6.61
N PHE A 501 35.13 14.68 6.14
CA PHE A 501 35.10 14.99 4.73
C PHE A 501 35.67 16.37 4.42
N GLY A 502 36.17 16.53 3.21
CA GLY A 502 36.56 17.81 2.63
C GLY A 502 36.20 17.85 1.16
N ARG A 503 35.40 18.86 0.78
CA ARG A 503 35.07 19.19 -0.61
C ARG A 503 35.73 20.52 -0.98
N GLY A 504 36.67 20.47 -1.91
CA GLY A 504 37.17 21.65 -2.61
C GLY A 504 36.35 21.93 -3.86
N SER A 505 36.01 23.18 -4.12
CA SER A 505 35.35 23.64 -5.35
C SER A 505 36.07 24.87 -5.89
N TRP A 506 36.31 24.89 -7.20
CA TRP A 506 37.00 25.97 -7.91
C TRP A 506 36.16 26.41 -9.11
N TYR A 507 36.03 27.71 -9.30
CA TYR A 507 35.16 28.30 -10.32
C TYR A 507 35.98 29.14 -11.31
N THR A 508 35.60 29.17 -12.58
CA THR A 508 36.28 30.00 -13.61
C THR A 508 36.11 31.50 -13.39
N THR A 509 35.16 31.90 -12.55
CA THR A 509 34.94 33.27 -12.09
C THR A 509 35.99 33.73 -11.06
N GLY A 510 36.81 32.81 -10.54
CA GLY A 510 37.94 33.10 -9.64
C GLY A 510 37.68 32.74 -8.18
N GLU A 511 36.43 32.47 -7.79
CA GLU A 511 36.09 31.99 -6.46
C GLU A 511 36.62 30.57 -6.23
N GLY A 512 36.90 30.29 -4.96
CA GLY A 512 37.18 28.95 -4.46
C GLY A 512 36.43 28.74 -3.16
N ARG A 513 36.06 27.48 -2.91
CA ARG A 513 35.38 27.08 -1.67
C ARG A 513 35.97 25.81 -1.12
N LEU A 514 36.13 25.78 0.20
CA LEU A 514 36.45 24.59 0.97
C LEU A 514 35.31 24.32 1.95
N PHE A 515 34.60 23.20 1.75
CA PHE A 515 33.58 22.70 2.65
C PHE A 515 34.12 21.49 3.40
N THR A 516 34.20 21.58 4.72
CA THR A 516 34.77 20.52 5.56
C THR A 516 33.82 20.18 6.67
N GLY A 517 33.89 18.96 7.16
CA GLY A 517 33.11 18.55 8.30
C GLY A 517 33.46 17.15 8.76
N GLY A 518 32.78 16.73 9.81
CA GLY A 518 32.97 15.41 10.37
C GLY A 518 32.00 15.07 11.47
N ARG A 519 31.96 13.80 11.79
CA ARG A 519 31.19 13.25 12.90
C ARG A 519 32.06 12.28 13.69
N ALA A 520 32.04 12.44 15.01
CA ALA A 520 32.55 11.47 15.95
C ALA A 520 31.37 10.90 16.75
N ASP A 521 31.12 9.59 16.67
CA ASP A 521 29.99 8.92 17.32
C ASP A 521 30.52 7.81 18.24
N TYR A 522 30.50 8.04 19.54
CA TYR A 522 30.99 7.11 20.55
C TYR A 522 29.83 6.39 21.23
N VAL A 523 29.86 5.06 21.20
CA VAL A 523 28.90 4.19 21.89
C VAL A 523 29.64 3.30 22.88
N ARG A 524 29.18 3.28 24.13
CA ARG A 524 29.76 2.47 25.20
C ARG A 524 28.66 1.80 26.03
N PRO A 525 28.63 0.46 26.10
CA PRO A 525 27.85 -0.23 27.12
C PRO A 525 28.49 0.01 28.50
N LEU A 526 27.76 0.66 29.41
CA LEU A 526 28.17 0.87 30.80
C LEU A 526 27.88 -0.37 31.65
N THR A 527 26.76 -1.03 31.36
CA THR A 527 26.36 -2.34 31.89
C THR A 527 25.64 -3.12 30.78
N PRO A 528 25.29 -4.41 30.96
CA PRO A 528 24.48 -5.14 29.99
C PRO A 528 23.10 -4.52 29.71
N LEU A 529 22.61 -3.64 30.60
CA LEU A 529 21.30 -3.00 30.50
C LEU A 529 21.38 -1.50 30.18
N LEU A 530 22.57 -0.88 30.26
CA LEU A 530 22.73 0.57 30.17
C LEU A 530 23.82 0.91 29.15
N GLU A 531 23.47 1.69 28.14
CA GLU A 531 24.36 2.17 27.07
C GLU A 531 24.42 3.69 27.08
N PHE A 532 25.63 4.22 27.00
CA PHE A 532 25.88 5.64 26.78
C PHE A 532 26.32 5.87 25.35
N ARG A 533 25.73 6.85 24.68
CA ARG A 533 26.14 7.32 23.36
C ARG A 533 26.37 8.82 23.40
N THR A 534 27.49 9.27 22.85
CA THR A 534 27.75 10.69 22.60
C THR A 534 28.22 10.87 21.18
N ALA A 535 27.71 11.90 20.50
CA ALA A 535 28.12 12.23 19.16
C ALA A 535 28.39 13.72 19.02
N TYR A 536 29.40 14.08 18.23
CA TYR A 536 29.68 15.46 17.86
C TYR A 536 29.74 15.56 16.34
N THR A 537 28.96 16.47 15.77
CA THR A 537 28.94 16.76 14.33
C THR A 537 29.30 18.20 14.11
N THR A 538 30.24 18.45 13.22
CA THR A 538 30.69 19.80 12.90
C THR A 538 30.84 19.95 11.39
N GLN A 539 30.58 21.16 10.90
CA GLN A 539 30.93 21.54 9.55
C GLN A 539 31.35 23.01 9.48
N ALA A 540 32.17 23.33 8.51
CA ALA A 540 32.63 24.68 8.23
C ALA A 540 32.76 24.90 6.73
N VAL A 541 32.46 26.12 6.29
CA VAL A 541 32.64 26.56 4.90
C VAL A 541 33.56 27.77 4.91
N THR A 542 34.60 27.74 4.08
CA THR A 542 35.47 28.89 3.82
C THR A 542 35.47 29.18 2.31
N GLY A 543 35.42 30.45 1.94
CA GLY A 543 35.24 30.87 0.54
C GLY A 543 33.77 30.93 0.14
N GLY A 544 33.49 30.96 -1.17
CA GLY A 544 32.16 31.21 -1.71
C GLY A 544 31.89 30.47 -3.01
N SER A 545 30.63 30.48 -3.42
CA SER A 545 30.21 30.04 -4.75
C SER A 545 29.59 31.22 -5.49
N PRO A 546 29.86 31.40 -6.79
CA PRO A 546 29.15 32.34 -7.63
C PRO A 546 27.70 31.90 -7.93
N PHE A 547 27.37 30.63 -7.64
CA PHE A 547 26.05 30.05 -7.88
C PHE A 547 25.20 30.00 -6.61
N LEU A 548 23.88 30.07 -6.77
CA LEU A 548 22.89 29.81 -5.72
C LEU A 548 22.67 28.31 -5.51
N PHE A 549 22.64 27.51 -6.59
CA PHE A 549 22.24 26.10 -6.57
C PHE A 549 23.13 25.20 -5.70
N ASP A 550 24.38 25.60 -5.49
CA ASP A 550 25.34 24.85 -4.69
C ASP A 550 25.75 25.58 -3.42
N GLN A 551 25.02 26.61 -2.98
CA GLN A 551 25.23 27.21 -1.66
C GLN A 551 24.96 26.21 -0.54
N ILE A 552 25.77 26.28 0.52
CA ILE A 552 25.71 25.36 1.65
C ILE A 552 25.35 26.16 2.90
N ALA A 553 24.49 25.59 3.75
CA ALA A 553 24.22 26.14 5.08
C ALA A 553 25.56 26.32 5.82
N GLY A 554 25.73 27.45 6.52
CA GLY A 554 27.01 27.85 7.08
C GLY A 554 27.61 26.89 8.13
N THR A 555 28.57 27.43 8.88
CA THR A 555 29.25 26.69 9.95
C THR A 555 28.30 26.32 11.07
N PHE A 556 28.33 25.05 11.54
CA PHE A 556 27.62 24.63 12.74
C PHE A 556 28.38 23.52 13.48
N GLY A 557 28.06 23.35 14.76
CA GLY A 557 28.57 22.29 15.61
C GLY A 557 27.50 21.84 16.60
N PHE A 558 27.13 20.56 16.58
CA PHE A 558 26.15 19.99 17.49
C PHE A 558 26.72 18.77 18.22
N ALA A 559 26.61 18.79 19.54
CA ALA A 559 26.83 17.62 20.39
C ALA A 559 25.47 16.99 20.76
N GLU A 560 25.41 15.67 20.77
CA GLU A 560 24.29 14.88 21.27
C GLU A 560 24.83 13.91 22.31
N ALA A 561 24.21 13.86 23.49
CA ALA A 561 24.48 12.84 24.49
C ALA A 561 23.19 12.09 24.78
N SER A 562 23.25 10.76 24.88
CA SER A 562 22.11 9.95 25.25
C SER A 562 22.47 8.76 26.13
N LEU A 563 21.55 8.42 27.03
CA LEU A 563 21.63 7.27 27.90
C LEU A 563 20.43 6.37 27.61
N THR A 564 20.69 5.10 27.31
CA THR A 564 19.67 4.11 26.96
C THR A 564 19.69 2.97 27.96
N TYR A 565 18.56 2.73 28.62
CA TYR A 565 18.34 1.59 29.51
C TYR A 565 17.41 0.58 28.82
N ARG A 566 17.78 -0.71 28.81
CA ARG A 566 17.00 -1.76 28.14
C ARG A 566 16.99 -3.06 28.93
N THR A 567 15.79 -3.58 29.15
CA THR A 567 15.49 -4.95 29.64
C THR A 567 14.42 -5.56 28.71
N PRO A 568 14.09 -6.87 28.83
CA PRO A 568 13.02 -7.47 28.02
C PRO A 568 11.65 -6.79 28.16
N GLY A 569 11.36 -6.13 29.29
CA GLY A 569 10.07 -5.49 29.58
C GLY A 569 10.14 -3.97 29.75
N LEU A 570 11.29 -3.32 29.54
CA LEU A 570 11.42 -1.87 29.68
C LEU A 570 12.53 -1.36 28.78
N PHE A 571 12.21 -0.34 27.99
CA PHE A 571 13.14 0.50 27.26
C PHE A 571 12.98 1.93 27.74
N ALA A 572 14.07 2.60 28.09
CA ALA A 572 14.07 4.03 28.41
C ALA A 572 15.28 4.70 27.75
N ARG A 573 15.10 5.92 27.25
CA ARG A 573 16.18 6.73 26.68
C ARG A 573 16.00 8.18 27.07
N ALA A 574 17.08 8.81 27.51
CA ALA A 574 17.18 10.25 27.66
C ALA A 574 18.25 10.77 26.70
N SER A 575 17.98 11.87 26.00
CA SER A 575 18.90 12.51 25.07
C SER A 575 18.89 14.02 25.24
N LEU A 576 20.07 14.63 25.15
CA LEU A 576 20.30 16.05 25.24
C LEU A 576 21.15 16.49 24.05
N THR A 577 20.79 17.61 23.44
CA THR A 577 21.58 18.25 22.38
C THR A 577 22.19 19.55 22.87
N TYR A 578 23.33 19.91 22.31
CA TYR A 578 24.02 21.16 22.60
C TYR A 578 24.55 21.76 21.31
N ASP A 579 24.14 22.99 21.03
CA ASP A 579 24.65 23.82 19.94
C ASP A 579 25.95 24.47 20.40
N ALA A 580 27.08 23.96 19.89
CA ALA A 580 28.40 24.40 20.29
C ALA A 580 28.74 25.80 19.79
N LEU A 581 28.13 26.25 18.69
CA LEU A 581 28.32 27.59 18.15
C LEU A 581 27.49 28.62 18.94
N ALA A 582 26.21 28.35 19.15
CA ALA A 582 25.33 29.25 19.89
C ALA A 582 25.44 29.09 21.42
N GLN A 583 26.31 28.19 21.89
CA GLN A 583 26.58 27.88 23.30
C GLN A 583 25.32 27.63 24.13
N ARG A 584 24.37 26.88 23.57
CA ARG A 584 23.05 26.65 24.18
C ARG A 584 22.65 25.19 24.11
N PHE A 585 21.99 24.72 25.15
CA PHE A 585 21.35 23.42 25.15
C PHE A 585 20.08 23.46 24.28
N GLY A 586 19.92 22.44 23.45
CA GLY A 586 18.63 22.11 22.87
C GLY A 586 17.74 21.39 23.88
N SER A 587 16.63 20.84 23.41
CA SER A 587 15.66 20.18 24.29
C SER A 587 16.21 18.86 24.85
N LEU A 588 15.95 18.64 26.14
CA LEU A 588 16.12 17.35 26.79
C LEU A 588 14.90 16.49 26.46
N VAL A 589 15.13 15.37 25.76
CA VAL A 589 14.07 14.43 25.39
C VAL A 589 14.23 13.14 26.19
N ALA A 590 13.19 12.74 26.91
CA ALA A 590 13.14 11.48 27.63
C ALA A 590 11.96 10.64 27.12
N GLN A 591 12.20 9.35 26.90
CA GLN A 591 11.16 8.40 26.50
C GLN A 591 11.30 7.09 27.26
N ALA A 592 10.18 6.44 27.55
CA ALA A 592 10.13 5.12 28.15
C ALA A 592 8.98 4.30 27.57
N VAL A 593 9.22 3.01 27.35
CA VAL A 593 8.24 2.02 26.92
C VAL A 593 8.38 0.80 27.83
N ALA A 594 7.33 0.48 28.57
CA ALA A 594 7.26 -0.62 29.51
C ALA A 594 6.23 -1.66 29.06
N ILE A 595 6.53 -2.93 29.30
CA ILE A 595 5.65 -4.08 29.17
C ILE A 595 5.57 -4.74 30.57
N PRO A 596 4.75 -4.21 31.49
CA PRO A 596 4.70 -4.70 32.88
C PRO A 596 4.22 -6.15 32.97
N ARG A 597 3.40 -6.57 32.00
CA ARG A 597 2.91 -7.94 31.83
C ARG A 597 2.50 -8.20 30.38
N PRO A 598 2.38 -9.47 29.94
CA PRO A 598 1.95 -9.78 28.57
C PRO A 598 0.63 -9.09 28.20
N GLY A 599 0.60 -8.46 27.02
CA GLY A 599 -0.57 -7.73 26.52
C GLY A 599 -0.76 -6.32 27.09
N TRP A 600 0.18 -5.82 27.90
CA TRP A 600 0.18 -4.45 28.43
C TRP A 600 1.39 -3.70 27.93
N THR A 601 1.19 -2.62 27.19
CA THR A 601 2.25 -1.70 26.75
C THR A 601 1.93 -0.30 27.26
N VAL A 602 2.89 0.32 27.93
CA VAL A 602 2.78 1.68 28.47
C VAL A 602 3.96 2.48 27.94
N ALA A 603 3.70 3.59 27.26
CA ALA A 603 4.73 4.45 26.74
C ALA A 603 4.52 5.90 27.18
N LEU A 604 5.62 6.58 27.49
CA LEU A 604 5.66 7.98 27.86
C LEU A 604 6.87 8.63 27.19
N ALA A 605 6.69 9.80 26.58
CA ALA A 605 7.77 10.63 26.09
C ALA A 605 7.56 12.09 26.53
N ALA A 606 8.63 12.80 26.83
CA ALA A 606 8.60 14.19 27.23
C ALA A 606 9.81 14.92 26.64
N SER A 607 9.58 16.15 26.16
CA SER A 607 10.61 17.09 25.74
C SER A 607 10.56 18.31 26.64
N TYR A 608 11.70 18.72 27.18
CA TYR A 608 11.86 19.92 28.00
C TYR A 608 12.86 20.84 27.33
N SER A 609 12.51 22.12 27.16
CA SER A 609 13.44 23.13 26.65
C SER A 609 14.11 23.86 27.82
N PRO A 610 15.42 23.66 28.03
CA PRO A 610 16.17 24.43 29.03
C PRO A 610 16.17 25.93 28.73
N ALA A 611 16.15 26.31 27.45
CA ALA A 611 16.16 27.71 27.02
C ALA A 611 14.90 28.47 27.45
N PHE A 612 13.74 27.80 27.48
CA PHE A 612 12.47 28.41 27.86
C PHE A 612 11.99 28.03 29.27
N GLY A 613 12.71 27.16 29.98
CA GLY A 613 12.34 26.71 31.32
C GLY A 613 11.00 25.96 31.39
N ARG A 614 10.60 25.26 30.32
CA ARG A 614 9.28 24.60 30.22
C ARG A 614 9.34 23.28 29.46
N LEU A 615 8.31 22.45 29.67
CA LEU A 615 8.03 21.32 28.80
C LEU A 615 7.62 21.84 27.43
N ASP A 616 8.20 21.29 26.37
CA ASP A 616 7.77 21.54 24.99
C ASP A 616 6.60 20.63 24.63
N ARG A 617 6.70 19.35 24.98
CA ARG A 617 5.74 18.32 24.59
C ARG A 617 5.75 17.14 25.56
N VAL A 618 4.59 16.54 25.81
CA VAL A 618 4.46 15.26 26.52
C VAL A 618 3.53 14.35 25.73
N GLU A 619 3.92 13.09 25.58
CA GLU A 619 3.15 12.06 24.89
C GLU A 619 2.96 10.86 25.81
N ALA A 620 1.74 10.33 25.85
CA ALA A 620 1.41 9.13 26.61
C ALA A 620 0.63 8.15 25.73
N SER A 621 0.95 6.86 25.82
CA SER A 621 0.26 5.80 25.10
C SER A 621 0.09 4.58 25.99
N LEU A 622 -1.12 4.02 26.00
CA LEU A 622 -1.48 2.80 26.72
C LEU A 622 -2.12 1.82 25.74
N ASP A 623 -1.71 0.57 25.78
CA ASP A 623 -2.31 -0.54 25.05
C ASP A 623 -2.46 -1.72 26.00
N LEU A 624 -3.68 -1.94 26.51
CA LEU A 624 -3.97 -2.80 27.64
C LEU A 624 -5.00 -3.87 27.26
N ARG A 625 -4.55 -5.10 27.08
CA ARG A 625 -5.45 -6.26 26.98
C ARG A 625 -5.84 -6.70 28.40
N LEU A 626 -7.06 -6.35 28.83
CA LEU A 626 -7.56 -6.64 30.18
C LEU A 626 -8.01 -8.10 30.31
N SER A 627 -8.55 -8.67 29.24
CA SER A 627 -8.95 -10.08 29.10
C SER A 627 -8.93 -10.47 27.60
N PRO A 628 -9.21 -11.73 27.22
CA PRO A 628 -9.33 -12.09 25.81
C PRO A 628 -10.37 -11.25 25.04
N GLU A 629 -11.47 -10.89 25.71
CA GLU A 629 -12.57 -10.10 25.16
C GLU A 629 -12.34 -8.58 25.22
N TRP A 630 -11.64 -8.07 26.24
CA TRP A 630 -11.56 -6.63 26.53
C TRP A 630 -10.18 -6.03 26.24
N HIS A 631 -10.18 -4.96 25.45
CA HIS A 631 -8.99 -4.21 25.05
C HIS A 631 -9.21 -2.71 25.25
N VAL A 632 -8.27 -2.05 25.94
CA VAL A 632 -8.30 -0.60 26.18
C VAL A 632 -7.06 0.03 25.58
N ARG A 633 -7.24 1.12 24.83
CA ARG A 633 -6.14 1.89 24.23
C ARG A 633 -6.31 3.36 24.56
N TYR A 634 -5.21 4.02 24.88
CA TYR A 634 -5.16 5.46 25.07
C TYR A 634 -3.96 6.04 24.31
N LEU A 635 -4.13 7.22 23.73
CA LEU A 635 -3.05 8.00 23.12
C LEU A 635 -3.30 9.48 23.41
N GLY A 636 -2.34 10.18 23.99
CA GLY A 636 -2.44 11.58 24.40
C GLY A 636 -1.20 12.40 24.06
N PHE A 637 -1.39 13.66 23.65
CA PHE A 637 -0.34 14.62 23.33
C PHE A 637 -0.65 15.96 23.98
N TYR A 638 0.26 16.43 24.82
CA TYR A 638 0.22 17.74 25.44
C TYR A 638 1.27 18.64 24.80
N ASP A 639 0.87 19.84 24.42
CA ASP A 639 1.75 20.89 23.91
C ASP A 639 1.99 21.94 24.99
N GLY A 640 3.25 22.13 25.37
CA GLY A 640 3.61 23.04 26.45
C GLY A 640 3.71 24.50 26.06
N PHE A 641 3.66 24.83 24.76
CA PHE A 641 3.57 26.21 24.29
C PHE A 641 2.16 26.78 24.49
N THR A 642 1.17 26.07 23.96
CA THR A 642 -0.27 26.40 24.04
C THR A 642 -0.89 25.99 25.38
N LYS A 643 -0.23 25.09 26.13
CA LYS A 643 -0.72 24.47 27.36
C LYS A 643 -2.03 23.68 27.14
N GLN A 644 -2.17 23.08 25.97
CA GLN A 644 -3.36 22.33 25.58
C GLN A 644 -3.03 20.87 25.24
N VAL A 645 -4.01 19.99 25.43
CA VAL A 645 -3.96 18.63 24.91
C VAL A 645 -4.43 18.68 23.46
N LEU A 646 -3.48 18.53 22.53
CA LEU A 646 -3.76 18.65 21.10
C LEU A 646 -4.45 17.40 20.54
N HIS A 647 -4.26 16.26 21.18
CA HIS A 647 -4.88 15.01 20.80
C HIS A 647 -4.97 14.08 22.00
N ASP A 648 -6.15 13.53 22.24
CA ASP A 648 -6.41 12.50 23.24
C ASP A 648 -7.46 11.55 22.69
N ARG A 649 -7.10 10.28 22.56
CA ARG A 649 -7.99 9.23 22.07
C ARG A 649 -8.05 8.11 23.09
N LEU A 650 -9.23 7.81 23.58
CA LEU A 650 -9.52 6.65 24.42
C LEU A 650 -10.43 5.69 23.66
N SER A 651 -10.00 4.45 23.47
CA SER A 651 -10.77 3.39 22.83
C SER A 651 -10.94 2.20 23.76
N VAL A 652 -12.18 1.73 23.92
CA VAL A 652 -12.52 0.53 24.68
C VAL A 652 -13.22 -0.44 23.74
N THR A 653 -12.62 -1.59 23.49
CA THR A 653 -13.13 -2.62 22.57
C THR A 653 -13.51 -3.88 23.33
N ARG A 654 -14.67 -4.45 22.98
CA ARG A 654 -15.12 -5.77 23.38
C ARG A 654 -15.29 -6.69 22.18
N VAL A 655 -14.78 -7.91 22.26
CA VAL A 655 -14.98 -8.98 21.26
C VAL A 655 -16.08 -9.94 21.72
N PHE A 656 -17.00 -10.29 20.81
CA PHE A 656 -18.12 -11.22 20.99
C PHE A 656 -17.93 -12.47 20.12
N CYS A 657 -17.95 -13.64 20.77
CA CYS A 657 -17.87 -14.96 20.14
C CYS A 657 -16.70 -15.06 19.14
N ASP A 658 -15.58 -14.41 19.46
CA ASP A 658 -14.35 -14.27 18.67
C ASP A 658 -14.49 -13.76 17.23
N CYS A 659 -15.70 -13.41 16.78
CA CYS A 659 -15.98 -13.04 15.39
C CYS A 659 -16.50 -11.62 15.20
N LEU A 660 -17.12 -10.99 16.20
CA LEU A 660 -17.63 -9.61 16.13
C LEU A 660 -16.99 -8.75 17.22
N ALA A 661 -16.35 -7.64 16.86
CA ALA A 661 -15.83 -6.68 17.81
C ALA A 661 -16.66 -5.39 17.78
N VAL A 662 -16.84 -4.80 18.96
CA VAL A 662 -17.50 -3.49 19.14
C VAL A 662 -16.61 -2.61 20.00
N GLY A 663 -16.29 -1.42 19.51
CA GLY A 663 -15.46 -0.43 20.18
C GLY A 663 -16.24 0.83 20.52
N LEU A 664 -15.98 1.45 21.65
CA LEU A 664 -16.37 2.83 21.94
C LEU A 664 -15.09 3.66 21.96
N THR A 665 -15.04 4.70 21.13
CA THR A 665 -13.89 5.62 21.07
C THR A 665 -14.34 7.04 21.37
N TYR A 666 -13.57 7.72 22.20
CA TYR A 666 -13.69 9.14 22.50
C TYR A 666 -12.41 9.86 22.07
N LEU A 667 -12.56 11.00 21.40
CA LEU A 667 -11.49 11.90 21.00
C LEU A 667 -11.77 13.27 21.60
N GLY A 668 -11.08 13.60 22.70
CA GLY A 668 -11.43 14.76 23.53
C GLY A 668 -11.14 16.11 22.91
N ALA A 669 -10.03 16.23 22.16
CA ALA A 669 -9.63 17.46 21.48
C ALA A 669 -10.68 17.95 20.46
N ARG A 670 -11.48 17.04 19.89
CA ARG A 670 -12.61 17.37 19.00
C ARG A 670 -13.97 17.14 19.65
N GLN A 671 -13.99 16.69 20.91
CA GLN A 671 -15.20 16.26 21.62
C GLN A 671 -16.03 15.28 20.80
N GLU A 672 -15.36 14.34 20.13
CA GLU A 672 -15.99 13.31 19.29
C GLU A 672 -16.12 12.01 20.08
N ILE A 673 -17.28 11.36 20.02
CA ILE A 673 -17.52 10.04 20.57
C ILE A 673 -18.19 9.16 19.52
N TRP A 674 -17.71 7.95 19.30
CA TRP A 674 -18.35 7.01 18.39
C TRP A 674 -18.25 5.57 18.87
N LEU A 675 -19.30 4.82 18.60
CA LEU A 675 -19.35 3.37 18.66
C LEU A 675 -18.92 2.82 17.30
N GLU A 676 -18.00 1.87 17.26
CA GLU A 676 -17.62 1.14 16.06
C GLU A 676 -17.89 -0.36 16.18
N ALA A 677 -18.17 -1.04 15.07
CA ALA A 677 -18.34 -2.48 15.02
C ALA A 677 -17.69 -3.09 13.75
N TRP A 678 -17.10 -4.28 13.88
CA TRP A 678 -16.43 -4.97 12.77
C TRP A 678 -16.33 -6.47 13.02
N LEU A 679 -16.15 -7.27 11.96
CA LEU A 679 -15.78 -8.68 12.12
C LEU A 679 -14.30 -8.77 12.47
N THR A 680 -13.92 -9.55 13.47
CA THR A 680 -12.51 -9.74 13.87
C THR A 680 -11.66 -10.28 12.73
N ALA A 681 -12.26 -11.11 11.86
CA ALA A 681 -11.66 -11.62 10.64
C ALA A 681 -11.39 -10.51 9.60
N ILE A 682 -12.02 -9.35 9.74
CA ILE A 682 -11.96 -8.24 8.80
C ILE A 682 -11.82 -6.92 9.58
N PRO A 683 -10.67 -6.70 10.28
CA PRO A 683 -10.51 -5.60 11.22
C PRO A 683 -10.47 -4.20 10.59
N TRP A 684 -10.28 -4.13 9.27
CA TRP A 684 -10.36 -2.88 8.49
C TRP A 684 -11.78 -2.56 8.03
N GLY A 685 -12.74 -3.49 8.17
CA GLY A 685 -14.14 -3.29 7.80
C GLY A 685 -14.97 -2.73 8.95
N ARG A 686 -14.61 -1.54 9.43
CA ARG A 686 -15.22 -0.95 10.62
C ARG A 686 -16.33 0.02 10.24
N GLY A 687 -17.46 -0.16 10.88
CA GLY A 687 -18.51 0.83 10.92
C GLY A 687 -18.36 1.67 12.14
N ARG A 688 -18.71 2.94 12.04
CA ARG A 688 -18.75 3.85 13.18
C ARG A 688 -20.09 4.54 13.24
N ILE A 689 -20.59 4.84 14.42
CA ILE A 689 -21.78 5.64 14.67
C ILE A 689 -21.46 6.53 15.87
N GLY A 690 -21.57 7.84 15.74
CA GLY A 690 -21.11 8.74 16.78
C GLY A 690 -21.55 10.17 16.63
N LEU A 691 -21.12 11.00 17.57
CA LEU A 691 -21.36 12.43 17.65
C LEU A 691 -20.01 13.14 17.68
N GLY A 692 -19.91 14.23 16.93
CA GLY A 692 -18.79 15.16 16.95
C GLY A 692 -19.27 16.60 16.91
N GLN A 693 -18.34 17.55 17.01
CA GLN A 693 -18.65 18.98 16.87
C GLN A 693 -19.32 19.32 15.52
N THR A 694 -19.03 18.56 14.48
CA THR A 694 -19.62 18.71 13.15
C THR A 694 -20.92 17.92 12.96
N GLY A 695 -21.41 17.24 14.01
CA GLY A 695 -22.66 16.49 14.07
C GLY A 695 -22.48 14.97 14.08
N LEU A 696 -23.47 14.23 13.56
CA LEU A 696 -23.48 12.78 13.61
C LEU A 696 -22.54 12.14 12.58
N LEU A 697 -21.69 11.24 13.07
CA LEU A 697 -20.82 10.38 12.29
C LEU A 697 -21.54 9.05 12.07
N PHE A 698 -21.70 8.58 10.84
CA PHE A 698 -22.04 7.18 10.60
C PHE A 698 -21.24 6.60 9.42
N GLU A 699 -20.73 5.39 9.59
CA GLU A 699 -20.10 4.53 8.58
C GLU A 699 -20.50 3.07 8.89
N GLN A 700 -20.39 2.17 7.91
CA GLN A 700 -20.97 0.83 8.02
C GLN A 700 -20.02 -0.22 8.58
N PRO A 701 -20.51 -1.09 9.48
CA PRO A 701 -19.75 -2.25 9.94
C PRO A 701 -19.65 -3.24 8.78
N PHE A 702 -18.56 -4.00 8.72
CA PHE A 702 -18.18 -4.98 7.67
C PHE A 702 -17.27 -4.36 6.59
N PRO A 703 -16.44 -5.17 5.86
CA PRO A 703 -15.42 -4.65 4.95
C PRO A 703 -16.02 -3.67 3.96
N PHE A 704 -15.14 -3.05 3.20
CA PHE A 704 -15.49 -2.15 2.11
C PHE A 704 -15.74 -0.69 2.52
N THR A 705 -15.17 -0.23 3.63
CA THR A 705 -14.95 1.22 3.77
C THR A 705 -13.91 1.67 2.75
N GLY A 706 -14.29 2.66 1.95
CA GLY A 706 -13.38 3.76 1.67
C GLY A 706 -13.30 4.67 2.89
N ALA A 707 -12.10 5.12 3.21
CA ALA A 707 -11.82 6.40 3.86
C ALA A 707 -10.45 6.86 3.29
N PRO A 708 -10.22 8.17 3.15
CA PRO A 708 -9.31 8.76 2.15
C PRO A 708 -7.85 8.32 2.24
#